data_AF-W7ULX9-F1
#
_entry.id   AF-W7ULX9-F1
#
_cell.length_a   1.000
_cell.length_b   1.000
_cell.length_c   1.000
_cell.angle_alpha   90.00
_cell.angle_beta   90.00
_cell.angle_gamma   90.00
#
_symmetry.space_group_name_H-M   'P 1'
#
loop_
_entity.id
_entity.type
_entity.pdbx_description
1 polymer ?
#
loop_
_entity_poly.entity_id
_entity_poly.type
_entity_poly.pdbx_seq_one_letter_code
_entity_poly.pdbx_strand_id
1 'polypeptide(L)'
;MKKMISCLAALALLAAMPAASAFAAETAPASASAEAAYDETDIRNLAGQWKYQVAPEGMNITAGMTDNGIVTVKEDGTYTYTDLEGNTHSGTVKLDYDTFGGEYKVPFFAFYEGDSFFIGCYCQQNNPNAFIIGNGGTAQLLSVDADFSAIEGEWEAADVDGRVFNIYQNGAYTVTYTDDSTENGFITIGSKMFAEDDGGKWYNFYNESGMAWIGFPVTENKTVNELKAGDFTLRRKTNKYGDPLNQYGFYEPAEYPAAGLSTAALIGTWNDAADTEAVLTITEGRSFYNSKFEYINGTETVRGFIDLEYLIDTEGSKEYRYNFYNIDGAFWYSFKADGNVPLNDIYSGNDEEIHFVRQEDEKNADKSEIAAARLNDLNTINGILFASPVYTAEDNAIKEYVKVTDERFTSVSAFKDFIKQTCTESLQEDLLNSCDECLMEKNGSLYAKKAGMSYIIFATEADINVTDPAMNRFRVYTNHNDALYGPATAAFFFDDGRWKISSYSSGIYVDTASDKEDKTEGAKRVMKNFNVIMALTGASPAYTADDGKVNGYVKVTDSRFTSIADLYAFVADNFTGEAKEVFNRYIDGYFIEKDGSLYVQFIPRSFYQFHTENGVTIKNPAMDYCTAIANKGDELFGVGKALLKCENGKWHIESYEFGDFYGAEMHDVSEISGTWDEVDTLYPRTLIIRDDGSFNLIFIDGRLMYGTVKVEDIGYPNGSMQTWFNLYDENNEFYTGFEATSQTPLNDLYTGQDGSQHFVRYIEPEYKYSTDELQKMAAKDYEEKTGIRPAETHSMTNVGGSVTVVFTDKNGEDFDAYTVDPDTGIGEKFSDGSAVNLPQTGNNSLAMAGALAGASALTLLGVGAVIKSGKLRKKEDEE
;
A
#
# COMPACT_ATOMS: atom_id res chain seq x y z
N MET A 1 17.70 41.29 -71.83
CA MET A 1 18.27 42.23 -70.83
C MET A 1 18.73 41.39 -69.67
N LYS A 2 20.05 41.25 -69.50
CA LYS A 2 20.85 42.06 -68.57
C LYS A 2 20.42 41.76 -67.13
N LYS A 3 21.29 41.32 -66.23
CA LYS A 3 22.76 41.40 -66.17
C LYS A 3 23.17 40.62 -64.90
N MET A 4 24.16 39.72 -64.98
CA MET A 4 25.57 39.96 -64.54
C MET A 4 25.70 39.99 -63.01
N ILE A 5 26.70 39.44 -62.33
CA ILE A 5 28.11 39.08 -62.63
C ILE A 5 28.57 38.29 -61.38
N SER A 6 29.20 37.12 -61.51
CA SER A 6 30.65 36.82 -61.32
C SER A 6 31.12 36.85 -59.83
N CYS A 7 31.99 35.97 -59.32
CA CYS A 7 33.13 35.24 -59.91
C CYS A 7 33.28 33.85 -59.21
N LEU A 8 33.64 32.70 -59.81
CA LEU A 8 34.80 32.32 -60.67
C LEU A 8 36.15 32.60 -59.97
N ALA A 9 37.18 31.76 -59.94
CA ALA A 9 37.53 30.53 -60.63
C ALA A 9 38.85 29.94 -60.07
N ALA A 10 39.24 28.79 -60.63
CA ALA A 10 40.57 28.16 -60.68
C ALA A 10 40.89 27.22 -59.51
N LEU A 11 40.97 25.89 -59.64
CA LEU A 11 41.61 25.02 -60.65
C LEU A 11 43.13 25.28 -60.83
N ALA A 12 43.90 24.23 -60.51
CA ALA A 12 45.33 23.98 -60.77
C ALA A 12 46.35 24.73 -59.89
N LEU A 13 47.13 24.01 -59.08
CA LEU A 13 48.39 23.39 -59.52
C LEU A 13 49.10 22.64 -58.39
N LEU A 14 49.78 21.57 -58.83
CA LEU A 14 50.79 20.77 -58.15
C LEU A 14 51.88 21.56 -57.40
N ALA A 15 52.47 20.83 -56.44
CA ALA A 15 53.88 20.79 -56.05
C ALA A 15 54.40 21.80 -55.00
N ALA A 16 54.70 21.24 -53.80
CA ALA A 16 56.01 21.37 -53.16
C ALA A 16 56.19 20.29 -52.07
N MET A 17 56.82 19.17 -52.43
CA MET A 17 57.68 18.36 -51.53
C MET A 17 59.01 19.12 -51.30
N PRO A 18 59.78 18.92 -50.20
CA PRO A 18 60.67 17.74 -50.00
C PRO A 18 60.82 17.24 -48.53
N ALA A 19 60.86 15.91 -48.32
CA ALA A 19 62.04 15.06 -48.01
C ALA A 19 62.58 15.21 -46.56
N ALA A 20 63.00 14.18 -45.82
CA ALA A 20 63.58 12.88 -46.19
C ALA A 20 63.63 11.89 -45.00
N SER A 21 63.69 10.59 -45.35
CA SER A 21 64.51 9.47 -44.77
C SER A 21 64.35 9.11 -43.28
N ALA A 22 64.47 7.87 -42.80
CA ALA A 22 64.71 6.49 -43.28
C ALA A 22 64.51 5.61 -42.02
N PHE A 23 64.12 4.34 -42.06
CA PHE A 23 65.04 3.19 -42.20
C PHE A 23 64.24 1.87 -42.25
N ALA A 24 64.87 0.88 -42.87
CA ALA A 24 64.38 -0.46 -43.20
C ALA A 24 64.35 -1.45 -42.03
N ALA A 25 63.51 -2.49 -42.17
CA ALA A 25 63.74 -3.87 -41.71
C ALA A 25 62.79 -4.77 -42.55
N GLU A 26 63.28 -5.49 -43.56
CA GLU A 26 63.93 -6.82 -43.52
C GLU A 26 62.93 -7.98 -43.32
N THR A 27 63.00 -8.93 -44.27
CA THR A 27 61.99 -9.93 -44.66
C THR A 27 62.06 -11.25 -43.89
N ALA A 28 60.88 -11.88 -43.73
CA ALA A 28 60.53 -13.31 -43.85
C ALA A 28 59.99 -14.02 -42.58
N PRO A 29 59.14 -15.07 -42.69
CA PRO A 29 58.45 -15.61 -43.87
C PRO A 29 56.91 -15.62 -43.72
N ALA A 30 56.22 -15.65 -44.87
CA ALA A 30 54.81 -16.02 -44.94
C ALA A 30 54.63 -17.48 -44.51
N SER A 31 53.94 -17.72 -43.39
CA SER A 31 53.27 -18.99 -43.17
C SER A 31 51.91 -18.90 -43.84
N ALA A 32 51.82 -19.47 -45.04
CA ALA A 32 50.54 -19.82 -45.63
C ALA A 32 49.91 -20.90 -44.74
N SER A 33 49.00 -20.52 -43.83
CA SER A 33 47.95 -21.43 -43.40
C SER A 33 46.97 -21.51 -44.55
N ALA A 34 46.88 -22.68 -45.17
CA ALA A 34 45.84 -22.96 -46.15
C ALA A 34 44.48 -22.76 -45.45
N GLU A 35 43.78 -21.67 -45.79
CA GLU A 35 42.33 -21.59 -45.62
C GLU A 35 41.76 -22.74 -46.44
N ALA A 36 41.34 -23.81 -45.76
CA ALA A 36 40.39 -24.74 -46.36
C ALA A 36 39.15 -23.91 -46.69
N ALA A 37 38.79 -23.81 -47.97
CA ALA A 37 37.57 -23.13 -48.38
C ALA A 37 36.39 -23.74 -47.60
N TYR A 38 35.69 -22.92 -46.82
CA TYR A 38 34.50 -23.32 -46.08
C TYR A 38 33.44 -23.79 -47.09
N ASP A 39 33.09 -25.08 -47.03
CA ASP A 39 32.01 -25.66 -47.81
C ASP A 39 30.74 -25.62 -46.96
N GLU A 40 29.82 -24.70 -47.27
CA GLU A 40 28.53 -24.53 -46.58
C GLU A 40 27.71 -25.82 -46.55
N THR A 41 27.95 -26.76 -47.48
CA THR A 41 27.21 -28.02 -47.60
C THR A 41 27.81 -29.18 -46.79
N ASP A 42 28.90 -28.94 -46.05
CA ASP A 42 29.53 -29.93 -45.20
C ASP A 42 28.70 -30.16 -43.92
N ILE A 43 28.23 -31.40 -43.72
CA ILE A 43 27.43 -31.78 -42.54
C ILE A 43 28.22 -31.55 -41.23
N ARG A 44 29.55 -31.54 -41.28
CA ARG A 44 30.38 -31.21 -40.11
C ARG A 44 30.12 -29.81 -39.56
N ASN A 45 29.56 -28.90 -40.36
CA ASN A 45 29.14 -27.56 -39.92
C ASN A 45 27.98 -27.62 -38.91
N LEU A 46 27.21 -28.71 -38.87
CA LEU A 46 26.17 -28.95 -37.88
C LEU A 46 26.66 -29.68 -36.63
N ALA A 47 27.91 -30.19 -36.59
CA ALA A 47 28.36 -30.97 -35.45
C ALA A 47 28.35 -30.13 -34.17
N GLY A 48 27.62 -30.59 -33.15
CA GLY A 48 27.39 -29.81 -31.94
C GLY A 48 26.05 -30.12 -31.26
N GLN A 49 25.76 -29.38 -30.19
CA GLN A 49 24.47 -29.41 -29.51
C GLN A 49 23.68 -28.15 -29.84
N TRP A 50 22.40 -28.32 -30.16
CA TRP A 50 21.53 -27.26 -30.62
C TRP A 50 20.20 -27.30 -29.87
N LYS A 51 19.75 -26.17 -29.36
CA LYS A 51 18.36 -25.97 -28.94
C LYS A 51 17.48 -25.97 -30.19
N TYR A 52 16.49 -26.85 -30.23
CA TYR A 52 15.45 -26.81 -31.24
C TYR A 52 14.36 -25.87 -30.75
N GLN A 53 14.16 -24.75 -31.44
CA GLN A 53 13.21 -23.72 -31.05
C GLN A 53 12.14 -23.55 -32.13
N VAL A 54 10.89 -23.41 -31.72
CA VAL A 54 9.74 -23.27 -32.63
C VAL A 54 9.08 -21.91 -32.43
N ALA A 55 8.64 -21.30 -33.52
CA ALA A 55 7.85 -20.09 -33.51
C ALA A 55 6.36 -20.41 -33.17
N PRO A 56 5.58 -19.42 -32.71
CA PRO A 56 4.12 -19.54 -32.59
C PRO A 56 3.47 -20.02 -33.90
N GLU A 57 2.33 -20.72 -33.78
CA GLU A 57 1.66 -21.34 -34.94
C GLU A 57 1.37 -20.31 -36.04
N GLY A 58 1.81 -20.60 -37.27
CA GLY A 58 1.62 -19.73 -38.42
C GLY A 58 2.54 -18.50 -38.49
N MET A 59 3.43 -18.32 -37.51
CA MET A 59 4.39 -17.21 -37.47
C MET A 59 5.82 -17.67 -37.80
N ASN A 60 6.72 -16.71 -37.91
CA ASN A 60 8.16 -16.94 -38.05
C ASN A 60 8.88 -16.65 -36.72
N ILE A 61 10.14 -17.09 -36.61
CA ILE A 61 10.96 -16.94 -35.40
C ILE A 61 11.15 -15.48 -34.92
N THR A 62 10.86 -14.48 -35.75
CA THR A 62 10.91 -13.07 -35.33
C THR A 62 9.72 -12.68 -34.45
N ALA A 63 8.67 -13.50 -34.36
CA ALA A 63 7.52 -13.28 -33.49
C ALA A 63 7.69 -13.87 -32.07
N GLY A 64 8.88 -14.39 -31.75
CA GLY A 64 9.16 -15.10 -30.50
C GLY A 64 9.41 -16.59 -30.74
N MET A 65 10.02 -17.25 -29.75
CA MET A 65 10.49 -18.63 -29.86
C MET A 65 10.28 -19.38 -28.55
N THR A 66 9.90 -20.65 -28.64
CA THR A 66 9.80 -21.56 -27.49
C THR A 66 10.77 -22.71 -27.67
N ASP A 67 11.50 -23.06 -26.61
CA ASP A 67 12.36 -24.25 -26.60
C ASP A 67 11.50 -25.51 -26.77
N ASN A 68 11.91 -26.39 -27.68
CA ASN A 68 11.21 -27.61 -28.05
C ASN A 68 12.18 -28.80 -28.04
N GLY A 69 13.20 -28.78 -27.17
CA GLY A 69 14.18 -29.87 -27.00
C GLY A 69 15.59 -29.57 -27.53
N ILE A 70 16.47 -30.56 -27.46
CA ILE A 70 17.88 -30.48 -27.84
C ILE A 70 18.20 -31.47 -28.96
N VAL A 71 18.79 -30.99 -30.05
CA VAL A 71 19.37 -31.79 -31.13
C VAL A 71 20.88 -31.84 -30.96
N THR A 72 21.44 -33.03 -30.76
CA THR A 72 22.89 -33.26 -30.78
C THR A 72 23.26 -33.91 -32.11
N VAL A 73 24.11 -33.27 -32.91
CA VAL A 73 24.63 -33.80 -34.18
C VAL A 73 26.10 -34.15 -34.03
N LYS A 74 26.50 -35.30 -34.54
CA LYS A 74 27.88 -35.77 -34.54
C LYS A 74 28.54 -35.53 -35.89
N GLU A 75 29.87 -35.44 -35.90
CA GLU A 75 30.66 -35.27 -37.13
C GLU A 75 30.46 -36.40 -38.16
N ASP A 76 30.01 -37.58 -37.73
CA ASP A 76 29.70 -38.71 -38.61
C ASP A 76 28.32 -38.60 -39.31
N GLY A 77 27.60 -37.49 -39.09
CA GLY A 77 26.28 -37.23 -39.67
C GLY A 77 25.15 -37.95 -38.97
N THR A 78 25.35 -38.48 -37.75
CA THR A 78 24.25 -38.98 -36.90
C THR A 78 23.74 -37.90 -35.96
N TYR A 79 22.45 -37.94 -35.60
CA TYR A 79 21.87 -37.04 -34.61
C TYR A 79 21.05 -37.78 -33.54
N THR A 80 20.91 -37.14 -32.39
CA THR A 80 19.97 -37.50 -31.33
C THR A 80 19.16 -36.26 -30.96
N TYR A 81 17.83 -36.38 -30.98
CA TYR A 81 16.94 -35.36 -30.43
C TYR A 81 16.41 -35.83 -29.07
N THR A 82 16.33 -34.89 -28.12
CA THR A 82 15.75 -35.07 -26.78
C THR A 82 14.69 -34.00 -26.57
N ASP A 83 13.43 -34.39 -26.35
CA ASP A 83 12.36 -33.43 -26.05
C ASP A 83 12.47 -32.86 -24.63
N LEU A 84 11.56 -31.94 -24.27
CA LEU A 84 11.52 -31.32 -22.94
C LEU A 84 11.19 -32.30 -21.80
N GLU A 85 10.53 -33.41 -22.11
CA GLU A 85 10.17 -34.47 -21.15
C GLU A 85 11.29 -35.51 -20.98
N GLY A 86 12.37 -35.36 -21.77
CA GLY A 86 13.53 -36.26 -21.76
C GLY A 86 13.40 -37.49 -22.65
N ASN A 87 12.35 -37.59 -23.48
CA ASN A 87 12.24 -38.67 -24.46
C ASN A 87 13.21 -38.41 -25.62
N THR A 88 13.82 -39.49 -26.12
CA THR A 88 14.85 -39.38 -27.16
C THR A 88 14.53 -40.21 -28.40
N HIS A 89 14.85 -39.67 -29.58
CA HIS A 89 14.98 -40.45 -30.81
C HIS A 89 16.26 -40.06 -31.56
N SER A 90 16.65 -40.83 -32.57
CA SER A 90 17.94 -40.65 -33.25
C SER A 90 17.87 -41.05 -34.72
N GLY A 91 18.77 -40.48 -35.51
CA GLY A 91 18.74 -40.64 -36.96
C GLY A 91 20.01 -40.18 -37.66
N THR A 92 19.89 -39.89 -38.95
CA THR A 92 20.98 -39.42 -39.81
C THR A 92 20.64 -38.09 -40.46
N VAL A 93 21.63 -37.21 -40.55
CA VAL A 93 21.60 -35.97 -41.32
C VAL A 93 22.15 -36.24 -42.72
N LYS A 94 21.46 -35.74 -43.75
CA LYS A 94 21.87 -35.86 -45.15
C LYS A 94 21.79 -34.49 -45.82
N LEU A 95 22.69 -34.22 -46.76
CA LEU A 95 22.54 -33.08 -47.67
C LEU A 95 21.45 -33.41 -48.69
N ASP A 96 20.42 -32.57 -48.76
CA ASP A 96 19.33 -32.66 -49.72
C ASP A 96 19.09 -31.29 -50.39
N TYR A 97 18.23 -31.23 -51.41
CA TYR A 97 18.03 -30.02 -52.21
C TYR A 97 16.55 -29.73 -52.41
N ASP A 98 16.13 -28.53 -52.02
CA ASP A 98 14.79 -28.03 -52.32
C ASP A 98 14.77 -27.35 -53.70
N THR A 99 13.66 -27.44 -54.42
CA THR A 99 13.51 -26.92 -55.80
C THR A 99 12.47 -25.80 -55.84
N PHE A 100 12.94 -24.56 -55.98
CA PHE A 100 12.08 -23.38 -56.14
C PHE A 100 11.94 -23.02 -57.61
N GLY A 101 10.77 -23.30 -58.20
CA GLY A 101 10.32 -22.75 -59.48
C GLY A 101 11.38 -22.67 -60.60
N GLY A 102 11.93 -23.80 -61.05
CA GLY A 102 12.89 -23.85 -62.16
C GLY A 102 14.05 -24.82 -61.91
N GLU A 103 15.24 -24.51 -62.46
CA GLU A 103 16.49 -25.28 -62.22
C GLU A 103 17.24 -24.87 -60.94
N TYR A 104 16.73 -23.88 -60.20
CA TYR A 104 17.36 -23.39 -58.96
C TYR A 104 17.13 -24.37 -57.81
N LYS A 105 18.23 -24.84 -57.21
CA LYS A 105 18.24 -25.79 -56.08
C LYS A 105 18.89 -25.16 -54.87
N VAL A 106 18.24 -25.23 -53.72
CA VAL A 106 18.77 -24.72 -52.45
C VAL A 106 19.17 -25.91 -51.57
N PRO A 107 20.44 -26.03 -51.17
CA PRO A 107 20.89 -27.11 -50.30
C PRO A 107 20.35 -26.93 -48.88
N PHE A 108 19.90 -28.02 -48.27
CA PHE A 108 19.50 -28.06 -46.86
C PHE A 108 19.95 -29.38 -46.22
N PHE A 109 20.21 -29.33 -44.92
CA PHE A 109 20.49 -30.49 -44.11
C PHE A 109 19.17 -31.12 -43.67
N ALA A 110 18.90 -32.33 -44.15
CA ALA A 110 17.69 -33.10 -43.87
C ALA A 110 17.95 -34.14 -42.79
N PHE A 111 17.20 -34.07 -41.70
CA PHE A 111 17.27 -34.99 -40.57
C PHE A 111 16.24 -36.10 -40.77
N TYR A 112 16.71 -37.35 -40.78
CA TYR A 112 15.87 -38.53 -40.99
C TYR A 112 15.95 -39.50 -39.82
N GLU A 113 14.79 -39.94 -39.34
CA GLU A 113 14.65 -41.11 -38.46
C GLU A 113 14.27 -42.33 -39.31
N GLY A 114 15.27 -43.16 -39.62
CA GLY A 114 15.12 -44.20 -40.63
C GLY A 114 14.84 -43.59 -42.01
N ASP A 115 13.64 -43.84 -42.55
CA ASP A 115 13.15 -43.28 -43.82
C ASP A 115 12.21 -42.07 -43.62
N SER A 116 11.87 -41.73 -42.38
CA SER A 116 10.96 -40.62 -42.06
C SER A 116 11.72 -39.31 -41.94
N PHE A 117 11.30 -38.29 -42.68
CA PHE A 117 11.82 -36.93 -42.53
C PHE A 117 11.35 -36.33 -41.20
N PHE A 118 12.28 -35.81 -40.40
CA PHE A 118 12.01 -35.16 -39.12
C PHE A 118 11.99 -33.65 -39.28
N ILE A 119 13.15 -33.04 -39.53
CA ILE A 119 13.33 -31.59 -39.70
C ILE A 119 14.36 -31.33 -40.80
N GLY A 120 14.37 -30.11 -41.33
CA GLY A 120 15.37 -29.70 -42.31
C GLY A 120 15.73 -28.23 -42.17
N CYS A 121 17.03 -27.93 -42.21
CA CYS A 121 17.54 -26.57 -42.10
C CYS A 121 18.45 -26.21 -43.27
N TYR A 122 18.32 -24.99 -43.81
CA TYR A 122 19.08 -24.59 -45.00
C TYR A 122 20.58 -24.47 -44.71
N CYS A 123 21.43 -24.91 -45.65
CA CYS A 123 22.89 -24.90 -45.49
C CYS A 123 23.46 -23.47 -45.57
N GLN A 124 22.84 -22.62 -46.39
CA GLN A 124 23.27 -21.23 -46.55
C GLN A 124 22.70 -20.41 -45.40
N GLN A 125 23.57 -20.01 -44.47
CA GLN A 125 23.20 -19.16 -43.33
C GLN A 125 24.28 -18.11 -43.14
N ASN A 126 23.84 -16.88 -42.84
CA ASN A 126 24.75 -15.79 -42.48
C ASN A 126 25.17 -15.85 -41.00
N ASN A 127 24.54 -16.71 -40.18
CA ASN A 127 24.83 -16.86 -38.76
C ASN A 127 25.23 -18.31 -38.45
N PRO A 128 26.48 -18.58 -38.03
CA PRO A 128 26.93 -19.95 -37.72
C PRO A 128 26.35 -20.50 -36.41
N ASN A 129 25.75 -19.67 -35.57
CA ASN A 129 25.13 -20.12 -34.31
C ASN A 129 23.67 -20.53 -34.47
N ALA A 130 23.06 -20.28 -35.63
CA ALA A 130 21.64 -20.55 -35.85
C ALA A 130 21.37 -21.11 -37.25
N PHE A 131 20.66 -22.24 -37.32
CA PHE A 131 20.17 -22.80 -38.58
C PHE A 131 18.65 -22.68 -38.66
N ILE A 132 18.15 -22.01 -39.69
CA ILE A 132 16.72 -21.78 -39.88
C ILE A 132 16.04 -23.03 -40.45
N ILE A 133 14.93 -23.43 -39.83
CA ILE A 133 14.10 -24.57 -40.20
C ILE A 133 12.77 -24.08 -40.79
N GLY A 134 12.35 -24.73 -41.88
CA GLY A 134 11.04 -24.54 -42.48
C GLY A 134 10.96 -23.33 -43.42
N ASN A 135 9.99 -23.39 -44.34
CA ASN A 135 9.73 -22.30 -45.28
C ASN A 135 9.13 -21.10 -44.53
N GLY A 136 9.81 -19.96 -44.56
CA GLY A 136 9.44 -18.77 -43.78
C GLY A 136 10.05 -18.68 -42.39
N GLY A 137 10.90 -19.63 -41.98
CA GLY A 137 11.59 -19.60 -40.69
C GLY A 137 10.66 -19.86 -39.52
N THR A 138 9.93 -20.97 -39.56
CA THR A 138 8.97 -21.38 -38.52
C THR A 138 9.64 -22.01 -37.30
N ALA A 139 10.94 -22.32 -37.39
CA ALA A 139 11.74 -22.86 -36.31
C ALA A 139 13.24 -22.58 -36.55
N GLN A 140 14.08 -22.84 -35.54
CA GLN A 140 15.54 -22.79 -35.68
C GLN A 140 16.25 -23.83 -34.82
N LEU A 141 17.50 -24.14 -35.18
CA LEU A 141 18.49 -24.78 -34.31
C LEU A 141 19.44 -23.70 -33.82
N LEU A 142 19.47 -23.43 -32.52
CA LEU A 142 20.37 -22.46 -31.88
C LEU A 142 21.46 -23.19 -31.11
N SER A 143 22.74 -22.87 -31.34
CA SER A 143 23.85 -23.55 -30.65
C SER A 143 23.73 -23.42 -29.13
N VAL A 144 23.90 -24.54 -28.40
CA VAL A 144 23.85 -24.57 -26.93
C VAL A 144 25.03 -23.83 -26.31
N ASP A 145 26.18 -23.83 -27.00
CA ASP A 145 27.40 -23.13 -26.54
C ASP A 145 27.36 -21.62 -26.86
N ALA A 146 26.35 -21.16 -27.60
CA ALA A 146 26.14 -19.77 -27.97
C ALA A 146 25.13 -19.10 -27.01
N ASP A 147 25.59 -18.77 -25.81
CA ASP A 147 24.81 -17.96 -24.85
C ASP A 147 25.19 -16.47 -24.97
N PHE A 148 24.36 -15.73 -25.72
CA PHE A 148 24.49 -14.28 -25.88
C PHE A 148 23.58 -13.49 -24.92
N SER A 149 22.87 -14.15 -23.99
CA SER A 149 21.94 -13.48 -23.07
C SER A 149 22.58 -12.34 -22.27
N ALA A 150 23.87 -12.48 -21.95
CA ALA A 150 24.62 -11.46 -21.22
C ALA A 150 24.85 -10.16 -22.02
N ILE A 151 24.75 -10.21 -23.35
CA ILE A 151 25.01 -9.06 -24.24
C ILE A 151 23.83 -8.73 -25.17
N GLU A 152 22.72 -9.44 -25.05
CA GLU A 152 21.50 -9.16 -25.81
C GLU A 152 20.94 -7.76 -25.48
N GLY A 153 20.38 -7.08 -26.49
CA GLY A 153 19.73 -5.79 -26.36
C GLY A 153 20.34 -4.69 -27.24
N GLU A 154 19.95 -3.45 -26.96
CA GLU A 154 20.39 -2.25 -27.68
C GLU A 154 21.62 -1.61 -27.01
N TRP A 155 22.62 -1.24 -27.81
CA TRP A 155 23.90 -0.69 -27.36
C TRP A 155 24.27 0.53 -28.20
N GLU A 156 25.02 1.46 -27.61
CA GLU A 156 25.59 2.63 -28.28
C GLU A 156 27.12 2.61 -28.23
N ALA A 157 27.76 3.04 -29.31
CA ALA A 157 29.21 3.28 -29.32
C ALA A 157 29.53 4.59 -28.59
N ALA A 158 30.15 4.49 -27.42
CA ALA A 158 30.38 5.62 -26.51
C ALA A 158 31.47 6.59 -27.00
N ASP A 159 32.43 6.08 -27.78
CA ASP A 159 33.65 6.83 -28.13
C ASP A 159 33.68 7.32 -29.58
N VAL A 160 32.77 6.84 -30.45
CA VAL A 160 32.76 7.19 -31.88
C VAL A 160 31.34 7.11 -32.49
N ASP A 161 30.91 8.20 -33.13
CA ASP A 161 29.83 8.25 -34.12
C ASP A 161 28.40 7.86 -33.70
N GLY A 162 28.03 7.74 -32.42
CA GLY A 162 26.61 7.60 -32.02
C GLY A 162 25.87 6.43 -32.70
N ARG A 163 26.62 5.41 -33.13
CA ARG A 163 26.09 4.23 -33.82
C ARG A 163 25.41 3.33 -32.81
N VAL A 164 24.30 2.72 -33.23
CA VAL A 164 23.48 1.86 -32.38
C VAL A 164 23.63 0.42 -32.84
N PHE A 165 23.85 -0.49 -31.89
CA PHE A 165 23.95 -1.93 -32.11
C PHE A 165 22.74 -2.60 -31.47
N ASN A 166 21.97 -3.34 -32.24
CA ASN A 166 20.93 -4.23 -31.74
C ASN A 166 21.47 -5.65 -31.79
N ILE A 167 21.71 -6.27 -30.64
CA ILE A 167 22.22 -7.64 -30.52
C ILE A 167 21.08 -8.56 -30.13
N TYR A 168 20.88 -9.64 -30.87
CA TYR A 168 19.80 -10.61 -30.66
C TYR A 168 20.30 -11.85 -29.94
N GLN A 169 19.39 -12.59 -29.27
CA GLN A 169 19.68 -13.83 -28.55
C GLN A 169 20.47 -14.88 -29.35
N ASN A 170 20.29 -14.93 -30.67
CA ASN A 170 20.97 -15.87 -31.55
C ASN A 170 22.38 -15.41 -31.99
N GLY A 171 22.87 -14.29 -31.46
CA GLY A 171 24.16 -13.70 -31.80
C GLY A 171 24.17 -12.91 -33.09
N ALA A 172 23.05 -12.78 -33.80
CA ALA A 172 22.94 -11.80 -34.87
C ALA A 172 23.00 -10.39 -34.28
N TYR A 173 23.47 -9.42 -35.08
CA TYR A 173 23.35 -8.01 -34.73
C TYR A 173 23.08 -7.13 -35.94
N THR A 174 22.49 -5.97 -35.68
CA THR A 174 22.34 -4.88 -36.66
C THR A 174 23.01 -3.63 -36.11
N VAL A 175 23.82 -2.97 -36.94
CA VAL A 175 24.39 -1.65 -36.66
C VAL A 175 23.63 -0.61 -37.46
N THR A 176 23.16 0.43 -36.78
CA THR A 176 22.62 1.63 -37.40
C THR A 176 23.65 2.76 -37.30
N TYR A 177 24.07 3.28 -38.44
CA TYR A 177 24.98 4.40 -38.56
C TYR A 177 24.22 5.74 -38.46
N THR A 178 24.93 6.86 -38.26
CA THR A 178 24.33 8.20 -38.10
C THR A 178 23.63 8.75 -39.33
N ASP A 179 23.85 8.15 -40.50
CA ASP A 179 23.14 8.45 -41.74
C ASP A 179 21.93 7.53 -41.98
N ASP A 180 21.48 6.83 -40.93
CA ASP A 180 20.42 5.82 -40.92
C ASP A 180 20.71 4.59 -41.80
N SER A 181 21.92 4.47 -42.36
CA SER A 181 22.32 3.24 -43.02
C SER A 181 22.49 2.10 -42.01
N THR A 182 22.19 0.87 -42.43
CA THR A 182 22.27 -0.31 -41.58
C THR A 182 23.21 -1.36 -42.17
N GLU A 183 23.92 -2.06 -41.29
CA GLU A 183 24.75 -3.22 -41.64
C GLU A 183 24.43 -4.34 -40.65
N ASN A 184 24.21 -5.56 -41.12
CA ASN A 184 24.01 -6.70 -40.23
C ASN A 184 25.31 -7.49 -40.06
N GLY A 185 25.32 -8.34 -39.05
CA GLY A 185 26.42 -9.23 -38.78
C GLY A 185 26.04 -10.32 -37.78
N PHE A 186 27.05 -11.07 -37.36
CA PHE A 186 26.92 -12.13 -36.37
C PHE A 186 28.11 -12.12 -35.40
N ILE A 187 27.87 -12.63 -34.20
CA ILE A 187 28.83 -12.72 -33.12
C ILE A 187 29.17 -14.20 -32.92
N THR A 188 30.43 -14.55 -32.70
CA THR A 188 30.80 -15.91 -32.24
C THR A 188 31.50 -15.83 -30.89
N ILE A 189 31.36 -16.88 -30.08
CA ILE A 189 32.09 -17.02 -28.83
C ILE A 189 33.30 -17.91 -29.08
N GLY A 190 34.50 -17.33 -29.06
CA GLY A 190 35.75 -18.05 -29.29
C GLY A 190 36.63 -18.06 -28.04
N SER A 191 37.53 -19.04 -27.92
CA SER A 191 38.59 -19.02 -26.90
C SER A 191 39.79 -18.14 -27.28
N LYS A 192 39.62 -17.30 -28.31
CA LYS A 192 40.64 -16.47 -28.97
C LYS A 192 39.98 -15.25 -29.62
N MET A 193 40.65 -14.11 -29.62
CA MET A 193 40.26 -12.95 -30.43
C MET A 193 40.68 -13.22 -31.89
N PHE A 194 39.74 -13.41 -32.81
CA PHE A 194 39.99 -13.62 -34.25
C PHE A 194 41.13 -14.60 -34.61
N ALA A 195 41.29 -15.67 -33.82
CA ALA A 195 42.33 -16.71 -33.91
C ALA A 195 43.74 -16.34 -33.37
N GLU A 196 43.93 -15.19 -32.74
CA GLU A 196 45.15 -14.86 -31.97
C GLU A 196 45.03 -15.39 -30.51
N ASP A 197 46.08 -16.07 -30.02
CA ASP A 197 46.05 -16.80 -28.75
C ASP A 197 46.33 -15.86 -27.56
N ASP A 198 45.30 -15.54 -26.78
CA ASP A 198 45.41 -14.70 -25.58
C ASP A 198 44.86 -15.36 -24.29
N GLY A 199 44.30 -16.57 -24.40
CA GLY A 199 43.83 -17.36 -23.27
C GLY A 199 42.48 -16.95 -22.67
N GLY A 200 41.74 -16.01 -23.28
CA GLY A 200 40.40 -15.56 -22.85
C GLY A 200 39.25 -16.10 -23.70
N LYS A 201 38.00 -16.03 -23.20
CA LYS A 201 36.81 -16.16 -24.05
C LYS A 201 36.47 -14.79 -24.66
N TRP A 202 36.04 -14.75 -25.92
CA TRP A 202 35.80 -13.51 -26.68
C TRP A 202 34.49 -13.55 -27.45
N TYR A 203 33.75 -12.44 -27.44
CA TYR A 203 32.69 -12.12 -28.39
C TYR A 203 33.31 -11.51 -29.64
N ASN A 204 33.42 -12.29 -30.72
CA ASN A 204 33.99 -11.85 -31.99
C ASN A 204 32.87 -11.45 -32.95
N PHE A 205 32.79 -10.18 -33.30
CA PHE A 205 31.80 -9.63 -34.24
C PHE A 205 32.32 -9.73 -35.67
N TYR A 206 31.47 -10.22 -36.56
CA TYR A 206 31.70 -10.36 -37.99
C TYR A 206 30.56 -9.69 -38.75
N ASN A 207 30.86 -9.06 -39.88
CA ASN A 207 29.81 -8.55 -40.77
C ASN A 207 29.10 -9.68 -41.56
N GLU A 208 28.06 -9.37 -42.33
CA GLU A 208 27.32 -10.36 -43.14
C GLU A 208 28.21 -11.20 -44.08
N SER A 209 29.36 -10.67 -44.51
CA SER A 209 30.29 -11.39 -45.41
C SER A 209 31.27 -12.30 -44.66
N GLY A 210 31.17 -12.39 -43.33
CA GLY A 210 32.08 -13.17 -42.48
C GLY A 210 33.43 -12.51 -42.23
N MET A 211 33.58 -11.21 -42.52
CA MET A 211 34.82 -10.48 -42.25
C MET A 211 34.84 -10.03 -40.79
N ALA A 212 35.94 -10.33 -40.10
CA ALA A 212 36.17 -9.94 -38.72
C ALA A 212 36.10 -8.41 -38.56
N TRP A 213 35.32 -7.96 -37.57
CA TRP A 213 35.09 -6.55 -37.30
C TRP A 213 35.72 -6.09 -35.98
N ILE A 214 35.21 -6.55 -34.83
CA ILE A 214 35.80 -6.26 -33.50
C ILE A 214 35.54 -7.38 -32.49
N GLY A 215 36.48 -7.59 -31.55
CA GLY A 215 36.40 -8.63 -30.53
C GLY A 215 36.35 -8.04 -29.13
N PHE A 216 35.42 -8.48 -28.28
CA PHE A 216 35.31 -8.07 -26.88
C PHE A 216 35.56 -9.26 -25.94
N PRO A 217 36.29 -9.09 -24.83
CA PRO A 217 36.49 -10.17 -23.87
C PRO A 217 35.16 -10.50 -23.16
N VAL A 218 34.87 -11.79 -23.04
CA VAL A 218 33.71 -12.29 -22.27
C VAL A 218 34.03 -12.13 -20.78
N THR A 219 33.16 -11.44 -20.06
CA THR A 219 33.26 -11.32 -18.60
C THR A 219 32.44 -12.42 -17.92
N GLU A 220 32.85 -12.90 -16.75
CA GLU A 220 32.17 -14.00 -16.03
C GLU A 220 30.80 -13.60 -15.45
N ASN A 221 30.38 -12.34 -15.59
CA ASN A 221 29.10 -11.83 -15.07
C ASN A 221 27.98 -11.98 -16.10
N LYS A 222 26.82 -12.50 -15.67
CA LYS A 222 25.61 -12.67 -16.51
C LYS A 222 24.98 -11.35 -16.97
N THR A 223 25.35 -10.22 -16.35
CA THR A 223 24.89 -8.88 -16.74
C THR A 223 26.09 -8.00 -17.07
N VAL A 224 26.20 -7.60 -18.34
CA VAL A 224 27.25 -6.73 -18.85
C VAL A 224 26.63 -5.41 -19.30
N ASN A 225 27.08 -4.29 -18.73
CA ASN A 225 26.61 -2.96 -19.09
C ASN A 225 27.58 -2.22 -20.04
N GLU A 226 28.80 -2.73 -20.19
CA GLU A 226 29.84 -2.12 -21.01
C GLU A 226 30.77 -3.19 -21.60
N LEU A 227 31.02 -3.12 -22.91
CA LEU A 227 31.99 -3.95 -23.63
C LEU A 227 33.13 -3.06 -24.13
N LYS A 228 34.38 -3.43 -23.80
CA LYS A 228 35.57 -2.64 -24.13
C LYS A 228 36.58 -3.44 -24.93
N ALA A 229 37.03 -2.87 -26.05
CA ALA A 229 38.07 -3.41 -26.90
C ALA A 229 38.99 -2.28 -27.36
N GLY A 230 40.14 -2.13 -26.69
CA GLY A 230 41.05 -1.01 -26.91
C GLY A 230 40.39 0.33 -26.61
N ASP A 231 40.37 1.23 -27.60
CA ASP A 231 39.74 2.56 -27.52
C ASP A 231 38.25 2.55 -27.92
N PHE A 232 37.68 1.38 -28.24
CA PHE A 232 36.27 1.25 -28.62
C PHE A 232 35.44 0.68 -27.47
N THR A 233 34.43 1.44 -27.06
CA THR A 233 33.49 1.06 -26.00
C THR A 233 32.07 0.97 -26.54
N LEU A 234 31.40 -0.17 -26.35
CA LEU A 234 29.95 -0.27 -26.44
C LEU A 234 29.37 -0.16 -25.04
N ARG A 235 28.36 0.70 -24.88
CA ARG A 235 27.55 0.80 -23.67
C ARG A 235 26.14 0.37 -23.98
N ARG A 236 25.51 -0.35 -23.07
CA ARG A 236 24.09 -0.66 -23.23
C ARG A 236 23.33 0.66 -23.29
N LYS A 237 22.44 0.82 -24.27
CA LYS A 237 21.74 2.09 -24.49
C LYS A 237 20.83 2.35 -23.30
N THR A 238 21.20 3.32 -22.49
CA THR A 238 20.37 3.85 -21.40
C THR A 238 19.57 5.04 -21.91
N ASN A 239 18.43 5.35 -21.30
CA ASN A 239 17.80 6.64 -21.53
C ASN A 239 18.70 7.78 -20.98
N LYS A 240 18.30 9.05 -21.19
CA LYS A 240 18.98 10.25 -20.68
C LYS A 240 19.24 10.24 -19.15
N TYR A 241 18.62 9.31 -18.42
CA TYR A 241 18.64 9.19 -16.97
C TYR A 241 19.44 7.97 -16.46
N GLY A 242 19.94 7.10 -17.34
CA GLY A 242 20.87 6.01 -16.97
C GLY A 242 20.23 4.66 -16.61
N ASP A 243 18.92 4.50 -16.80
CA ASP A 243 18.21 3.28 -16.36
C ASP A 243 18.34 2.14 -17.40
N PRO A 244 18.77 0.93 -16.99
CA PRO A 244 18.81 -0.23 -17.88
C PRO A 244 17.40 -0.79 -18.14
N LEU A 245 17.13 -1.17 -19.39
CA LEU A 245 15.99 -2.00 -19.76
C LEU A 245 16.17 -3.41 -19.21
N ASN A 246 15.10 -3.99 -18.68
CA ASN A 246 15.05 -5.42 -18.40
C ASN A 246 14.92 -6.22 -19.73
N GLN A 247 15.06 -7.54 -19.65
CA GLN A 247 15.02 -8.43 -20.83
C GLN A 247 13.68 -8.45 -21.58
N TYR A 248 12.63 -7.81 -21.04
CA TYR A 248 11.28 -7.74 -21.60
C TYR A 248 10.92 -6.35 -22.12
N GLY A 249 11.88 -5.42 -22.14
CA GLY A 249 11.66 -4.08 -22.68
C GLY A 249 11.03 -3.10 -21.71
N PHE A 250 10.94 -3.43 -20.42
CA PHE A 250 10.47 -2.53 -19.37
C PHE A 250 11.63 -1.87 -18.63
N TYR A 251 11.40 -0.66 -18.15
CA TYR A 251 12.33 0.08 -17.32
C TYR A 251 11.98 -0.10 -15.84
N GLU A 252 12.99 -0.39 -15.01
CA GLU A 252 12.83 -0.33 -13.56
C GLU A 252 12.75 1.13 -13.10
N PRO A 253 11.85 1.51 -12.17
CA PRO A 253 11.79 2.85 -11.62
C PRO A 253 13.04 3.12 -10.77
N ALA A 254 13.93 4.01 -11.24
CA ALA A 254 15.09 4.43 -10.45
C ALA A 254 14.76 5.41 -9.30
N GLU A 255 13.58 6.03 -9.35
CA GLU A 255 13.07 6.99 -8.36
C GLU A 255 11.62 6.66 -7.99
N TYR A 256 11.16 7.16 -6.83
CA TYR A 256 9.78 6.96 -6.39
C TYR A 256 8.79 7.50 -7.44
N PRO A 257 7.87 6.67 -7.97
CA PRO A 257 6.82 7.16 -8.84
C PRO A 257 5.91 8.13 -8.06
N ALA A 258 5.13 8.93 -8.79
CA ALA A 258 4.18 9.87 -8.19
C ALA A 258 3.31 9.19 -7.11
N ALA A 259 2.89 9.96 -6.10
CA ALA A 259 2.11 9.47 -4.96
C ALA A 259 0.94 8.57 -5.43
N GLY A 260 0.88 7.33 -4.94
CA GLY A 260 -0.19 6.37 -5.24
C GLY A 260 0.24 5.12 -6.03
N LEU A 261 1.42 5.08 -6.66
CA LEU A 261 1.86 3.91 -7.42
C LEU A 261 2.69 2.94 -6.56
N SER A 262 2.14 1.77 -6.24
CA SER A 262 2.80 0.75 -5.40
C SER A 262 2.27 -0.66 -5.69
N THR A 263 3.13 -1.67 -5.62
CA THR A 263 2.65 -3.07 -5.62
C THR A 263 1.90 -3.41 -4.32
N ALA A 264 2.09 -2.64 -3.24
CA ALA A 264 1.31 -2.80 -2.02
C ALA A 264 -0.19 -2.55 -2.26
N ALA A 265 -0.54 -1.72 -3.24
CA ALA A 265 -1.93 -1.50 -3.63
C ALA A 265 -2.57 -2.76 -4.21
N LEU A 266 -1.80 -3.76 -4.65
CA LEU A 266 -2.31 -5.02 -5.20
C LEU A 266 -2.48 -6.14 -4.16
N ILE A 267 -1.97 -5.98 -2.94
CA ILE A 267 -2.04 -7.01 -1.90
C ILE A 267 -3.50 -7.39 -1.65
N GLY A 268 -3.78 -8.70 -1.66
CA GLY A 268 -5.12 -9.25 -1.49
C GLY A 268 -5.39 -10.47 -2.36
N THR A 269 -6.64 -10.91 -2.34
CA THR A 269 -7.14 -12.04 -3.15
C THR A 269 -8.00 -11.51 -4.29
N TRP A 270 -7.82 -12.08 -5.47
CA TRP A 270 -8.47 -11.65 -6.70
C TRP A 270 -9.06 -12.86 -7.40
N ASN A 271 -10.25 -12.69 -7.96
CA ASN A 271 -10.89 -13.71 -8.79
C ASN A 271 -10.69 -13.36 -10.26
N ASP A 272 -10.42 -14.37 -11.07
CA ASP A 272 -10.53 -14.21 -12.52
C ASP A 272 -12.01 -13.96 -12.86
N ALA A 273 -12.28 -12.88 -13.60
CA ALA A 273 -13.63 -12.49 -13.97
C ALA A 273 -14.28 -13.49 -14.94
N ALA A 274 -13.47 -14.24 -15.70
CA ALA A 274 -13.93 -15.26 -16.63
C ALA A 274 -14.08 -16.64 -15.96
N ASP A 275 -13.34 -16.90 -14.87
CA ASP A 275 -13.33 -18.17 -14.14
C ASP A 275 -13.28 -17.96 -12.63
N THR A 276 -14.44 -18.01 -11.98
CA THR A 276 -14.55 -17.77 -10.53
C THR A 276 -13.89 -18.83 -9.66
N GLU A 277 -13.47 -19.98 -10.22
CA GLU A 277 -12.68 -20.98 -9.49
C GLU A 277 -11.17 -20.67 -9.53
N ALA A 278 -10.75 -19.75 -10.40
CA ALA A 278 -9.38 -19.29 -10.50
C ALA A 278 -9.10 -18.10 -9.57
N VAL A 279 -8.12 -18.28 -8.69
CA VAL A 279 -7.80 -17.35 -7.60
C VAL A 279 -6.36 -16.89 -7.71
N LEU A 280 -6.16 -15.58 -7.76
CA LEU A 280 -4.86 -14.92 -7.66
C LEU A 280 -4.69 -14.33 -6.25
N THR A 281 -3.71 -14.80 -5.51
CA THR A 281 -3.33 -14.28 -4.19
C THR A 281 -2.04 -13.48 -4.31
N ILE A 282 -2.07 -12.21 -3.91
CA ILE A 282 -0.90 -11.32 -3.92
C ILE A 282 -0.50 -11.01 -2.48
N THR A 283 0.78 -11.22 -2.17
CA THR A 283 1.37 -11.03 -0.84
C THR A 283 2.55 -10.06 -0.89
N GLU A 284 2.84 -9.47 0.26
CA GLU A 284 3.88 -8.47 0.43
C GLU A 284 5.26 -9.02 0.01
N GLY A 285 5.99 -8.25 -0.82
CA GLY A 285 7.32 -8.60 -1.29
C GLY A 285 8.43 -7.98 -0.45
N ARG A 286 9.62 -7.83 -1.04
CA ARG A 286 10.81 -7.31 -0.33
C ARG A 286 10.92 -5.78 -0.37
N SER A 287 10.11 -5.10 -1.19
CA SER A 287 10.18 -3.66 -1.40
C SER A 287 8.82 -3.10 -1.81
N PHE A 288 8.69 -1.78 -1.90
CA PHE A 288 7.49 -1.09 -2.36
C PHE A 288 7.13 -1.40 -3.83
N TYR A 289 8.14 -1.78 -4.62
CA TYR A 289 8.01 -2.08 -6.05
C TYR A 289 7.87 -3.57 -6.36
N ASN A 290 8.00 -4.43 -5.35
CA ASN A 290 7.98 -5.86 -5.52
C ASN A 290 6.93 -6.50 -4.62
N SER A 291 6.10 -7.37 -5.19
CA SER A 291 5.20 -8.25 -4.45
C SER A 291 5.34 -9.69 -4.93
N LYS A 292 4.79 -10.65 -4.20
CA LYS A 292 4.75 -12.06 -4.62
C LYS A 292 3.32 -12.44 -4.97
N PHE A 293 3.16 -13.36 -5.91
CA PHE A 293 1.84 -13.89 -6.23
C PHE A 293 1.82 -15.41 -6.31
N GLU A 294 0.63 -15.95 -6.07
CA GLU A 294 0.27 -17.33 -6.34
C GLU A 294 -1.09 -17.32 -7.05
N TYR A 295 -1.13 -17.85 -8.26
CA TYR A 295 -2.35 -18.07 -9.03
C TYR A 295 -2.68 -19.56 -9.03
N ILE A 296 -3.93 -19.89 -8.72
CA ILE A 296 -4.45 -21.26 -8.66
C ILE A 296 -5.66 -21.32 -9.58
N ASN A 297 -5.63 -22.21 -10.58
CA ASN A 297 -6.80 -22.57 -11.38
C ASN A 297 -6.91 -24.10 -11.44
N GLY A 298 -7.89 -24.66 -10.73
CA GLY A 298 -8.07 -26.11 -10.61
C GLY A 298 -6.84 -26.81 -10.02
N THR A 299 -6.10 -27.55 -10.85
CA THR A 299 -4.84 -28.22 -10.46
C THR A 299 -3.58 -27.46 -10.85
N GLU A 300 -3.71 -26.39 -11.63
CA GLU A 300 -2.59 -25.56 -12.07
C GLU A 300 -2.25 -24.54 -10.99
N THR A 301 -0.95 -24.35 -10.74
CA THR A 301 -0.47 -23.36 -9.78
C THR A 301 0.73 -22.63 -10.36
N VAL A 302 0.61 -21.33 -10.54
CA VAL A 302 1.68 -20.45 -11.00
C VAL A 302 2.11 -19.58 -9.81
N ARG A 303 3.40 -19.58 -9.50
CA ARG A 303 3.97 -18.74 -8.44
C ARG A 303 5.00 -17.81 -9.03
N GLY A 304 5.13 -16.62 -8.46
CA GLY A 304 6.00 -15.62 -9.02
C GLY A 304 6.13 -14.35 -8.19
N PHE A 305 6.64 -13.32 -8.85
CA PHE A 305 6.81 -11.97 -8.32
C PHE A 305 6.19 -10.95 -9.26
N ILE A 306 5.83 -9.81 -8.69
CA ILE A 306 5.27 -8.66 -9.40
C ILE A 306 6.25 -7.53 -9.22
N ASP A 307 6.66 -6.89 -10.32
CA ASP A 307 7.45 -5.67 -10.28
C ASP A 307 6.66 -4.49 -10.88
N LEU A 308 6.74 -3.33 -10.24
CA LEU A 308 6.28 -2.07 -10.81
C LEU A 308 7.36 -1.54 -11.75
N GLU A 309 7.07 -1.48 -13.04
CA GLU A 309 7.99 -1.06 -14.10
C GLU A 309 7.30 -0.06 -15.03
N TYR A 310 7.99 0.48 -16.03
CA TYR A 310 7.37 1.40 -16.98
C TYR A 310 7.82 1.17 -18.43
N LEU A 311 6.98 1.60 -19.37
CA LEU A 311 7.30 1.80 -20.78
C LEU A 311 7.42 3.30 -21.07
N ILE A 312 8.12 3.65 -22.15
CA ILE A 312 8.12 5.01 -22.68
C ILE A 312 7.33 5.01 -23.99
N ASP A 313 6.29 5.82 -24.07
CA ASP A 313 5.49 5.93 -25.29
C ASP A 313 6.22 6.73 -26.41
N THR A 314 5.62 6.80 -27.59
CA THR A 314 6.19 7.51 -28.75
C THR A 314 6.41 9.00 -28.53
N GLU A 315 5.81 9.58 -27.48
CA GLU A 315 5.91 11.00 -27.12
C GLU A 315 6.88 11.23 -25.96
N GLY A 316 7.44 10.17 -25.37
CA GLY A 316 8.41 10.24 -24.28
C GLY A 316 7.80 10.19 -22.88
N SER A 317 6.50 9.90 -22.74
CA SER A 317 5.81 9.78 -21.45
C SER A 317 6.01 8.39 -20.84
N LYS A 318 6.08 8.32 -19.50
CA LYS A 318 6.20 7.05 -18.77
C LYS A 318 4.82 6.43 -18.55
N GLU A 319 4.63 5.21 -19.04
CA GLU A 319 3.47 4.38 -18.74
C GLU A 319 3.86 3.30 -17.73
N TYR A 320 3.47 3.47 -16.47
CA TYR A 320 3.74 2.49 -15.41
C TYR A 320 2.85 1.26 -15.53
N ARG A 321 3.41 0.09 -15.22
CA ARG A 321 2.77 -1.23 -15.33
C ARG A 321 3.17 -2.14 -14.18
N TYR A 322 2.24 -2.96 -13.72
CA TYR A 322 2.48 -4.08 -12.82
C TYR A 322 2.78 -5.31 -13.65
N ASN A 323 4.05 -5.73 -13.68
CA ASN A 323 4.51 -6.85 -14.48
C ASN A 323 4.70 -8.08 -13.60
N PHE A 324 4.06 -9.17 -13.99
CA PHE A 324 4.06 -10.44 -13.28
C PHE A 324 5.07 -11.37 -13.95
N TYR A 325 5.96 -11.92 -13.15
CA TYR A 325 6.99 -12.86 -13.55
C TYR A 325 6.82 -14.15 -12.77
N ASN A 326 6.86 -15.30 -13.44
CA ASN A 326 6.85 -16.57 -12.73
C ASN A 326 8.16 -16.78 -11.94
N ILE A 327 8.24 -17.86 -11.16
CA ILE A 327 9.39 -18.12 -10.27
C ILE A 327 10.72 -18.30 -11.01
N ASP A 328 10.68 -18.65 -12.29
CA ASP A 328 11.85 -18.79 -13.16
C ASP A 328 12.26 -17.45 -13.81
N GLY A 329 11.52 -16.37 -13.53
CA GLY A 329 11.73 -15.03 -14.06
C GLY A 329 11.14 -14.83 -15.46
N ALA A 330 10.33 -15.76 -15.95
CA ALA A 330 9.63 -15.61 -17.23
C ALA A 330 8.43 -14.66 -17.08
N PHE A 331 8.29 -13.72 -18.02
CA PHE A 331 7.14 -12.82 -18.08
C PHE A 331 5.83 -13.61 -18.22
N TRP A 332 4.84 -13.25 -17.39
CA TRP A 332 3.54 -13.89 -17.34
C TRP A 332 2.44 -12.93 -17.82
N TYR A 333 2.20 -11.81 -17.11
CA TYR A 333 1.20 -10.80 -17.48
C TYR A 333 1.65 -9.38 -17.12
N SER A 334 1.03 -8.39 -17.75
CA SER A 334 1.25 -6.97 -17.48
C SER A 334 -0.08 -6.23 -17.36
N PHE A 335 -0.22 -5.42 -16.32
CA PHE A 335 -1.40 -4.61 -16.06
C PHE A 335 -1.00 -3.15 -15.96
N LYS A 336 -1.84 -2.24 -16.47
CA LYS A 336 -1.56 -0.81 -16.37
C LYS A 336 -1.60 -0.34 -14.91
N ALA A 337 -0.64 0.47 -14.51
CA ALA A 337 -0.60 1.12 -13.20
C ALA A 337 -0.95 2.60 -13.36
N ASP A 338 -2.21 2.95 -13.11
CA ASP A 338 -2.76 4.29 -13.34
C ASP A 338 -2.72 5.21 -12.10
N GLY A 339 -2.29 4.68 -10.94
CA GLY A 339 -2.12 5.43 -9.69
C GLY A 339 -3.39 5.52 -8.84
N ASN A 340 -4.50 4.91 -9.26
CA ASN A 340 -5.74 4.88 -8.49
C ASN A 340 -5.61 3.87 -7.33
N VAL A 341 -5.56 4.33 -6.08
CA VAL A 341 -5.62 3.46 -4.90
C VAL A 341 -6.89 3.79 -4.11
N PRO A 342 -7.72 2.79 -3.74
CA PRO A 342 -7.53 1.34 -3.90
C PRO A 342 -7.93 0.80 -5.28
N LEU A 343 -7.14 -0.16 -5.80
CA LEU A 343 -7.43 -0.91 -7.03
C LEU A 343 -8.38 -2.07 -6.74
N ASN A 344 -9.58 -2.06 -7.33
CA ASN A 344 -10.56 -3.15 -7.20
C ASN A 344 -10.66 -4.02 -8.47
N ASP A 345 -9.98 -3.63 -9.54
CA ASP A 345 -10.10 -4.24 -10.86
C ASP A 345 -8.79 -4.01 -11.62
N ILE A 346 -8.21 -5.09 -12.19
CA ILE A 346 -7.04 -5.02 -13.07
C ILE A 346 -7.29 -5.83 -14.35
N TYR A 347 -6.99 -5.24 -15.51
CA TYR A 347 -7.20 -5.85 -16.82
C TYR A 347 -5.97 -5.62 -17.73
N SER A 348 -5.65 -6.62 -18.56
CA SER A 348 -4.43 -6.61 -19.37
C SER A 348 -4.51 -5.78 -20.67
N GLY A 349 -5.70 -5.33 -21.08
CA GLY A 349 -5.87 -4.36 -22.18
C GLY A 349 -5.81 -4.91 -23.61
N ASN A 350 -5.78 -6.23 -23.82
CA ASN A 350 -5.63 -6.89 -25.14
C ASN A 350 -6.76 -7.90 -25.41
N ASP A 351 -7.07 -8.17 -26.68
CA ASP A 351 -8.23 -8.94 -27.20
C ASP A 351 -8.39 -10.41 -26.73
N GLU A 352 -7.57 -10.92 -25.81
CA GLU A 352 -7.66 -12.23 -25.12
C GLU A 352 -7.63 -12.05 -23.59
N GLU A 353 -8.36 -11.06 -23.10
CA GLU A 353 -8.11 -10.35 -21.84
C GLU A 353 -8.26 -11.19 -20.57
N ILE A 354 -7.16 -11.33 -19.82
CA ILE A 354 -7.21 -11.75 -18.41
C ILE A 354 -7.60 -10.53 -17.58
N HIS A 355 -8.66 -10.73 -16.79
CA HIS A 355 -9.32 -9.71 -16.01
C HIS A 355 -9.46 -10.23 -14.58
N PHE A 356 -8.79 -9.57 -13.64
CA PHE A 356 -8.91 -9.91 -12.22
C PHE A 356 -9.72 -8.85 -11.51
N VAL A 357 -10.83 -9.29 -10.92
CA VAL A 357 -11.62 -8.46 -10.01
C VAL A 357 -11.18 -8.80 -8.61
N ARG A 358 -10.83 -7.78 -7.83
CA ARG A 358 -10.48 -7.98 -6.43
C ARG A 358 -11.68 -8.65 -5.77
N GLN A 359 -11.45 -9.79 -5.11
CA GLN A 359 -12.49 -10.40 -4.30
C GLN A 359 -12.88 -9.33 -3.28
N GLU A 360 -14.13 -8.87 -3.30
CA GLU A 360 -14.56 -7.72 -2.48
C GLU A 360 -13.95 -7.85 -1.08
N ASP A 361 -13.07 -6.92 -0.74
CA ASP A 361 -12.46 -6.84 0.57
C ASP A 361 -13.60 -6.69 1.56
N GLU A 362 -14.07 -7.80 2.16
CA GLU A 362 -15.13 -7.78 3.18
C GLU A 362 -14.76 -6.74 4.26
N LYS A 363 -13.46 -6.54 4.47
CA LYS A 363 -12.83 -5.50 5.31
C LYS A 363 -13.37 -4.08 5.07
N ASN A 364 -13.58 -3.71 3.80
CA ASN A 364 -13.99 -2.37 3.36
C ASN A 364 -15.47 -2.30 2.91
N ALA A 365 -16.16 -3.44 2.80
CA ALA A 365 -17.59 -3.51 2.52
C ALA A 365 -18.45 -2.87 3.64
N ASP A 366 -19.72 -2.57 3.34
CA ASP A 366 -20.65 -2.05 4.35
C ASP A 366 -20.82 -3.06 5.49
N LYS A 367 -20.29 -2.68 6.66
CA LYS A 367 -20.30 -3.51 7.87
C LYS A 367 -21.72 -3.87 8.31
N SER A 368 -22.73 -3.06 7.96
CA SER A 368 -24.13 -3.31 8.30
C SER A 368 -24.71 -4.46 7.47
N GLU A 369 -24.42 -4.48 6.17
CA GLU A 369 -24.86 -5.55 5.26
C GLU A 369 -24.15 -6.87 5.58
N ILE A 370 -22.84 -6.81 5.82
CA ILE A 370 -22.04 -7.96 6.25
C ILE A 370 -22.56 -8.52 7.58
N ALA A 371 -22.84 -7.65 8.56
CA ALA A 371 -23.39 -8.07 9.82
C ALA A 371 -24.75 -8.74 9.66
N ALA A 372 -25.65 -8.19 8.85
CA ALA A 372 -26.95 -8.79 8.58
C ALA A 372 -26.82 -10.21 8.02
N ALA A 373 -25.94 -10.41 7.04
CA ALA A 373 -25.69 -11.70 6.42
C ALA A 373 -25.15 -12.72 7.45
N ARG A 374 -24.13 -12.36 8.22
CA ARG A 374 -23.50 -13.26 9.20
C ARG A 374 -24.41 -13.57 10.39
N LEU A 375 -25.23 -12.62 10.82
CA LEU A 375 -26.25 -12.87 11.85
C LEU A 375 -27.34 -13.84 11.36
N ASN A 376 -27.71 -13.79 10.08
CA ASN A 376 -28.60 -14.78 9.47
C ASN A 376 -27.97 -16.18 9.38
N ASP A 377 -26.68 -16.25 9.07
CA ASP A 377 -25.93 -17.50 9.12
C ASP A 377 -25.91 -18.07 10.56
N LEU A 378 -25.66 -17.23 11.57
CA LEU A 378 -25.69 -17.63 12.99
C LEU A 378 -27.09 -18.08 13.44
N ASN A 379 -28.16 -17.43 12.98
CA ASN A 379 -29.54 -17.86 13.22
C ASN A 379 -29.79 -19.28 12.67
N THR A 380 -29.24 -19.58 11.50
CA THR A 380 -29.31 -20.91 10.88
C THR A 380 -28.53 -21.93 11.70
N ILE A 381 -27.31 -21.60 12.13
CA ILE A 381 -26.47 -22.47 12.98
C ILE A 381 -27.20 -22.84 14.28
N ASN A 382 -27.68 -21.82 15.00
CA ASN A 382 -28.43 -22.04 16.25
C ASN A 382 -29.73 -22.82 15.97
N GLY A 383 -30.48 -22.45 14.93
CA GLY A 383 -31.70 -23.14 14.57
C GLY A 383 -31.51 -24.64 14.32
N ILE A 384 -30.42 -25.03 13.67
CA ILE A 384 -30.10 -26.44 13.43
C ILE A 384 -29.62 -27.13 14.71
N LEU A 385 -28.67 -26.55 15.46
CA LEU A 385 -28.13 -27.15 16.69
C LEU A 385 -29.21 -27.37 17.77
N PHE A 386 -30.22 -26.50 17.81
CA PHE A 386 -31.34 -26.56 18.75
C PHE A 386 -32.62 -27.21 18.18
N ALA A 387 -32.51 -27.90 17.02
CA ALA A 387 -33.62 -28.64 16.42
C ALA A 387 -34.89 -27.79 16.19
N SER A 388 -34.71 -26.56 15.72
CA SER A 388 -35.80 -25.64 15.42
C SER A 388 -36.72 -26.20 14.33
N PRO A 389 -38.06 -26.09 14.48
CA PRO A 389 -39.00 -26.47 13.44
C PRO A 389 -38.87 -25.69 12.12
N VAL A 390 -38.14 -24.56 12.13
CA VAL A 390 -37.86 -23.78 10.91
C VAL A 390 -36.87 -24.50 10.00
N TYR A 391 -35.88 -25.18 10.58
CA TYR A 391 -34.78 -25.83 9.86
C TYR A 391 -34.80 -27.35 9.95
N THR A 392 -35.82 -27.92 10.60
CA THR A 392 -35.92 -29.36 10.84
C THR A 392 -37.36 -29.86 10.70
N ALA A 393 -37.49 -31.14 10.34
CA ALA A 393 -38.76 -31.82 10.21
C ALA A 393 -38.76 -33.16 10.96
N GLU A 394 -39.94 -33.55 11.46
CA GLU A 394 -40.14 -34.84 12.11
C GLU A 394 -39.86 -35.99 11.14
N ASP A 395 -38.99 -36.90 11.56
CA ASP A 395 -38.71 -38.16 10.88
C ASP A 395 -38.81 -39.29 11.90
N ASN A 396 -39.89 -40.07 11.80
CA ASN A 396 -40.20 -41.16 12.71
C ASN A 396 -39.14 -42.29 12.71
N ALA A 397 -38.11 -42.21 11.86
CA ALA A 397 -37.00 -43.15 11.82
C ALA A 397 -36.05 -43.04 13.04
N ILE A 398 -36.00 -41.89 13.74
CA ILE A 398 -35.14 -41.70 14.92
C ILE A 398 -35.89 -40.89 15.99
N LYS A 399 -36.27 -41.52 17.09
CA LYS A 399 -37.18 -40.94 18.09
C LYS A 399 -36.64 -39.66 18.76
N GLU A 400 -35.33 -39.57 18.96
CA GLU A 400 -34.66 -38.48 19.69
C GLU A 400 -34.09 -37.38 18.77
N TYR A 401 -34.25 -37.52 17.45
CA TYR A 401 -33.68 -36.61 16.47
C TYR A 401 -34.74 -36.16 15.46
N VAL A 402 -34.50 -35.01 14.84
CA VAL A 402 -35.27 -34.46 13.72
C VAL A 402 -34.36 -34.34 12.52
N LYS A 403 -34.92 -34.49 11.32
CA LYS A 403 -34.15 -34.36 10.08
C LYS A 403 -33.93 -32.89 9.78
N VAL A 404 -32.68 -32.49 9.50
CA VAL A 404 -32.38 -31.14 8.99
C VAL A 404 -32.94 -31.00 7.58
N THR A 405 -33.69 -29.93 7.32
CA THR A 405 -34.38 -29.70 6.04
C THR A 405 -33.61 -28.79 5.10
N ASP A 406 -32.59 -28.09 5.58
CA ASP A 406 -31.71 -27.27 4.76
C ASP A 406 -30.77 -28.15 3.94
N GLU A 407 -30.97 -28.15 2.62
CA GLU A 407 -30.26 -29.03 1.68
C GLU A 407 -28.75 -28.74 1.60
N ARG A 408 -28.29 -27.57 2.07
CA ARG A 408 -26.85 -27.25 2.19
C ARG A 408 -26.13 -28.19 3.17
N PHE A 409 -26.87 -28.78 4.12
CA PHE A 409 -26.29 -29.54 5.23
C PHE A 409 -26.72 -31.01 5.18
N THR A 410 -25.98 -31.81 4.42
CA THR A 410 -26.17 -33.27 4.34
C THR A 410 -25.21 -34.06 5.24
N SER A 411 -24.17 -33.41 5.76
CA SER A 411 -23.15 -33.99 6.64
C SER A 411 -22.76 -33.04 7.77
N VAL A 412 -22.23 -33.60 8.86
CA VAL A 412 -21.62 -32.86 9.97
C VAL A 412 -20.40 -32.08 9.49
N SER A 413 -19.63 -32.63 8.54
CA SER A 413 -18.46 -31.93 7.97
C SER A 413 -18.87 -30.63 7.28
N ALA A 414 -19.87 -30.68 6.38
CA ALA A 414 -20.35 -29.49 5.68
C ALA A 414 -20.88 -28.42 6.65
N PHE A 415 -21.56 -28.85 7.72
CA PHE A 415 -22.05 -27.94 8.75
C PHE A 415 -20.91 -27.34 9.60
N LYS A 416 -19.88 -28.12 9.94
CA LYS A 416 -18.67 -27.62 10.63
C LYS A 416 -17.91 -26.61 9.77
N ASP A 417 -17.83 -26.81 8.46
CA ASP A 417 -17.17 -25.86 7.56
C ASP A 417 -17.98 -24.56 7.43
N PHE A 418 -19.31 -24.64 7.44
CA PHE A 418 -20.16 -23.46 7.52
C PHE A 418 -19.92 -22.66 8.82
N ILE A 419 -19.83 -23.33 9.97
CA ILE A 419 -19.48 -22.68 11.25
C ILE A 419 -18.12 -21.96 11.17
N LYS A 420 -17.09 -22.56 10.56
CA LYS A 420 -15.76 -21.93 10.42
C LYS A 420 -15.78 -20.69 9.52
N GLN A 421 -16.69 -20.65 8.53
CA GLN A 421 -16.87 -19.49 7.66
C GLN A 421 -17.65 -18.36 8.35
N THR A 422 -18.50 -18.66 9.33
CA THR A 422 -19.37 -17.70 10.00
C THR A 422 -18.82 -17.19 11.34
N CYS A 423 -18.13 -18.03 12.10
CA CYS A 423 -17.69 -17.76 13.47
C CYS A 423 -16.18 -17.93 13.61
N THR A 424 -15.59 -17.23 14.58
CA THR A 424 -14.16 -17.32 14.92
C THR A 424 -13.95 -17.31 16.44
N GLU A 425 -12.69 -17.36 16.88
CA GLU A 425 -12.29 -17.40 18.29
C GLU A 425 -13.03 -18.50 19.10
N SER A 426 -13.23 -18.31 20.41
CA SER A 426 -13.88 -19.29 21.30
C SER A 426 -15.30 -19.67 20.87
N LEU A 427 -16.04 -18.76 20.23
CA LEU A 427 -17.38 -19.06 19.75
C LEU A 427 -17.37 -20.16 18.69
N GLN A 428 -16.39 -20.14 17.78
CA GLN A 428 -16.23 -21.19 16.79
C GLN A 428 -15.99 -22.54 17.47
N GLU A 429 -15.08 -22.59 18.45
CA GLU A 429 -14.76 -23.82 19.19
C GLU A 429 -15.99 -24.40 19.90
N ASP A 430 -16.77 -23.56 20.58
CA ASP A 430 -17.98 -23.97 21.31
C ASP A 430 -19.07 -24.54 20.37
N LEU A 431 -19.28 -23.91 19.21
CA LEU A 431 -20.24 -24.37 18.21
C LEU A 431 -19.78 -25.67 17.53
N LEU A 432 -18.48 -25.80 17.25
CA LEU A 432 -17.91 -27.03 16.70
C LEU A 432 -18.02 -28.20 17.69
N ASN A 433 -17.79 -27.97 18.98
CA ASN A 433 -17.98 -28.96 20.03
C ASN A 433 -19.46 -29.37 20.16
N SER A 434 -20.37 -28.39 20.08
CA SER A 434 -21.82 -28.64 20.12
C SER A 434 -22.30 -29.54 18.98
N CYS A 435 -21.65 -29.49 17.80
CA CYS A 435 -21.98 -30.37 16.69
C CYS A 435 -21.83 -31.85 17.06
N ASP A 436 -20.79 -32.20 17.81
CA ASP A 436 -20.51 -33.59 18.18
C ASP A 436 -21.53 -34.15 19.18
N GLU A 437 -22.20 -33.28 19.94
CA GLU A 437 -23.23 -33.66 20.91
C GLU A 437 -24.65 -33.62 20.34
N CYS A 438 -24.90 -32.69 19.40
CA CYS A 438 -26.23 -32.37 18.92
C CYS A 438 -26.55 -32.95 17.53
N LEU A 439 -25.53 -33.28 16.72
CA LEU A 439 -25.75 -33.71 15.34
C LEU A 439 -25.39 -35.19 15.12
N MET A 440 -26.07 -35.81 14.17
CA MET A 440 -25.73 -37.13 13.68
C MET A 440 -26.04 -37.27 12.19
N GLU A 441 -25.26 -38.11 11.51
CA GLU A 441 -25.54 -38.49 10.13
C GLU A 441 -26.23 -39.84 10.08
N LYS A 442 -27.28 -39.95 9.26
CA LYS A 442 -27.93 -41.24 8.98
C LYS A 442 -28.51 -41.24 7.59
N ASN A 443 -28.30 -42.32 6.83
CA ASN A 443 -28.86 -42.51 5.49
C ASN A 443 -28.59 -41.32 4.53
N GLY A 444 -27.41 -40.69 4.61
CA GLY A 444 -27.05 -39.55 3.77
C GLY A 444 -27.80 -38.26 4.09
N SER A 445 -28.34 -38.12 5.30
CA SER A 445 -28.99 -36.91 5.79
C SER A 445 -28.45 -36.53 7.17
N LEU A 446 -28.45 -35.24 7.44
CA LEU A 446 -28.11 -34.69 8.75
C LEU A 446 -29.34 -34.66 9.66
N TYR A 447 -29.14 -35.03 10.91
CA TYR A 447 -30.17 -35.05 11.94
C TYR A 447 -29.70 -34.26 13.16
N ALA A 448 -30.59 -33.45 13.74
CA ALA A 448 -30.36 -32.68 14.95
C ALA A 448 -31.11 -33.29 16.14
N LYS A 449 -30.49 -33.33 17.30
CA LYS A 449 -31.05 -33.89 18.53
C LYS A 449 -32.15 -32.98 19.05
N LYS A 450 -33.28 -33.57 19.45
CA LYS A 450 -34.40 -32.84 20.08
C LYS A 450 -34.00 -32.34 21.46
N ALA A 451 -33.40 -31.15 21.53
CA ALA A 451 -33.18 -30.43 22.77
C ALA A 451 -34.29 -29.37 22.89
N GLY A 452 -35.21 -29.53 23.83
CA GLY A 452 -36.32 -28.58 24.07
C GLY A 452 -35.87 -27.25 24.67
N MET A 453 -34.73 -26.72 24.23
CA MET A 453 -34.12 -25.48 24.70
C MET A 453 -34.40 -24.37 23.70
N SER A 454 -34.83 -23.23 24.22
CA SER A 454 -34.99 -22.01 23.42
C SER A 454 -33.61 -21.44 23.06
N TYR A 455 -33.49 -20.88 21.87
CA TYR A 455 -32.24 -20.30 21.34
C TYR A 455 -32.47 -18.87 20.85
N ILE A 456 -31.38 -18.10 20.75
CA ILE A 456 -31.42 -16.67 20.37
C ILE A 456 -31.56 -16.55 18.85
N ILE A 457 -32.43 -15.65 18.41
CA ILE A 457 -32.61 -15.26 17.01
C ILE A 457 -32.36 -13.76 16.89
N PHE A 458 -31.48 -13.37 15.97
CA PHE A 458 -31.24 -11.98 15.59
C PHE A 458 -32.30 -11.53 14.59
N ALA A 459 -33.02 -10.45 14.91
CA ALA A 459 -33.95 -9.80 13.99
C ALA A 459 -33.16 -8.93 12.99
N THR A 460 -32.76 -9.51 11.87
CA THR A 460 -31.94 -8.87 10.83
C THR A 460 -32.73 -8.03 9.82
N GLU A 461 -34.06 -8.10 9.84
CA GLU A 461 -34.95 -7.27 9.00
C GLU A 461 -35.13 -5.82 9.53
N ALA A 462 -34.57 -5.50 10.70
CA ALA A 462 -34.62 -4.18 11.34
C ALA A 462 -33.26 -3.47 11.30
N ASP A 463 -33.24 -2.15 11.43
CA ASP A 463 -32.01 -1.32 11.43
C ASP A 463 -30.94 -1.91 12.37
N ILE A 464 -29.85 -2.40 11.79
CA ILE A 464 -28.64 -2.85 12.51
C ILE A 464 -27.75 -1.62 12.70
N ASN A 465 -27.38 -1.33 13.95
CA ASN A 465 -26.42 -0.25 14.21
C ASN A 465 -25.04 -0.84 14.42
N VAL A 466 -24.06 -0.34 13.67
CA VAL A 466 -22.64 -0.66 13.83
C VAL A 466 -22.00 0.32 14.82
N THR A 467 -21.26 -0.19 15.80
CA THR A 467 -20.51 0.59 16.80
C THR A 467 -19.07 0.10 16.92
N ASP A 468 -18.18 0.95 17.42
CA ASP A 468 -16.75 0.66 17.62
C ASP A 468 -16.02 0.14 16.35
N PRO A 469 -16.15 0.77 15.17
CA PRO A 469 -15.44 0.30 13.98
C PRO A 469 -13.94 0.55 14.11
N ALA A 470 -13.18 -0.52 14.36
CA ALA A 470 -11.72 -0.57 14.20
C ALA A 470 -11.38 -1.28 12.88
N MET A 471 -10.13 -1.15 12.41
CA MET A 471 -9.69 -1.71 11.13
C MET A 471 -9.98 -3.21 10.98
N ASN A 472 -9.95 -3.98 12.08
CA ASN A 472 -10.16 -5.44 12.09
C ASN A 472 -11.26 -5.90 13.09
N ARG A 473 -12.02 -5.00 13.71
CA ARG A 473 -13.07 -5.33 14.71
C ARG A 473 -14.25 -4.37 14.61
N PHE A 474 -15.47 -4.84 14.82
CA PHE A 474 -16.63 -3.97 15.08
C PHE A 474 -17.70 -4.70 15.89
N ARG A 475 -18.69 -3.96 16.39
CA ARG A 475 -19.85 -4.51 17.11
C ARG A 475 -21.15 -4.08 16.43
N VAL A 476 -22.20 -4.88 16.62
CA VAL A 476 -23.54 -4.53 16.18
C VAL A 476 -24.59 -4.74 17.25
N TYR A 477 -25.65 -3.94 17.16
CA TYR A 477 -26.84 -4.02 17.99
C TYR A 477 -28.10 -4.05 17.13
N THR A 478 -28.98 -5.03 17.37
CA THR A 478 -30.29 -5.11 16.71
C THR A 478 -31.32 -4.27 17.46
N ASN A 479 -31.93 -3.28 16.80
CA ASN A 479 -32.92 -2.39 17.42
C ASN A 479 -34.25 -3.08 17.78
N HIS A 480 -34.55 -4.24 17.18
CA HIS A 480 -35.81 -4.94 17.40
C HIS A 480 -35.68 -6.00 18.50
N ASN A 481 -36.66 -5.99 19.41
CA ASN A 481 -36.76 -6.95 20.51
C ASN A 481 -37.33 -8.27 19.99
N ASP A 482 -36.58 -9.36 20.13
CA ASP A 482 -37.21 -10.69 20.20
C ASP A 482 -38.09 -10.72 21.47
N ALA A 483 -39.31 -11.24 21.35
CA ALA A 483 -40.30 -11.23 22.44
C ALA A 483 -39.85 -12.03 23.68
N LEU A 484 -38.88 -12.93 23.56
CA LEU A 484 -38.32 -13.73 24.65
C LEU A 484 -37.00 -13.17 25.19
N TYR A 485 -36.16 -12.57 24.34
CA TYR A 485 -34.75 -12.31 24.64
C TYR A 485 -34.32 -10.84 24.60
N GLY A 486 -35.20 -9.91 24.23
CA GLY A 486 -34.85 -8.50 24.11
C GLY A 486 -33.85 -8.23 22.98
N PRO A 487 -33.14 -7.09 23.01
CA PRO A 487 -32.17 -6.76 21.99
C PRO A 487 -30.89 -7.61 22.13
N ALA A 488 -30.27 -7.96 21.01
CA ALA A 488 -29.09 -8.80 20.95
C ALA A 488 -27.88 -8.03 20.40
N THR A 489 -26.68 -8.42 20.86
CA THR A 489 -25.41 -7.87 20.38
C THR A 489 -24.55 -8.96 19.78
N ALA A 490 -23.73 -8.60 18.80
CA ALA A 490 -22.68 -9.46 18.26
C ALA A 490 -21.40 -8.67 18.01
N ALA A 491 -20.26 -9.31 18.26
CA ALA A 491 -18.94 -8.80 17.95
C ALA A 491 -18.36 -9.51 16.73
N PHE A 492 -17.67 -8.74 15.90
CA PHE A 492 -17.07 -9.18 14.65
C PHE A 492 -15.56 -9.00 14.69
N PHE A 493 -14.84 -9.97 14.13
CA PHE A 493 -13.40 -9.94 13.92
C PHE A 493 -13.09 -10.30 12.47
N PHE A 494 -12.18 -9.53 11.85
CA PHE A 494 -11.72 -9.82 10.50
C PHE A 494 -10.64 -10.89 10.56
N ASP A 495 -10.97 -12.07 10.05
CA ASP A 495 -10.16 -13.28 10.14
C ASP A 495 -10.29 -14.09 8.84
N ASP A 496 -9.16 -14.55 8.30
CA ASP A 496 -9.12 -15.36 7.07
C ASP A 496 -9.85 -14.69 5.89
N GLY A 497 -9.62 -13.39 5.71
CA GLY A 497 -10.24 -12.60 4.64
C GLY A 497 -11.73 -12.28 4.81
N ARG A 498 -12.36 -12.65 5.94
CA ARG A 498 -13.81 -12.50 6.17
C ARG A 498 -14.14 -11.89 7.52
N TRP A 499 -15.25 -11.17 7.62
CA TRP A 499 -15.79 -10.79 8.93
C TRP A 499 -16.56 -11.97 9.51
N LYS A 500 -16.05 -12.46 10.64
CA LYS A 500 -16.64 -13.58 11.38
C LYS A 500 -17.13 -13.10 12.74
N ILE A 501 -18.16 -13.75 13.25
CA ILE A 501 -18.70 -13.45 14.58
C ILE A 501 -17.77 -14.08 15.63
N SER A 502 -17.23 -13.27 16.53
CA SER A 502 -16.36 -13.74 17.62
C SER A 502 -17.13 -13.97 18.92
N SER A 503 -18.21 -13.22 19.14
CA SER A 503 -19.10 -13.42 20.30
C SER A 503 -20.49 -12.82 20.06
N TYR A 504 -21.48 -13.27 20.82
CA TYR A 504 -22.82 -12.72 20.81
C TYR A 504 -23.53 -12.84 22.16
N SER A 505 -24.52 -11.98 22.44
CA SER A 505 -25.30 -12.00 23.69
C SER A 505 -26.74 -11.52 23.49
N SER A 506 -27.66 -11.92 24.38
CA SER A 506 -29.05 -11.40 24.43
C SER A 506 -29.46 -10.97 25.84
N GLY A 507 -30.43 -10.05 25.89
CA GLY A 507 -30.84 -9.25 27.05
C GLY A 507 -31.55 -9.97 28.20
N ILE A 508 -30.92 -10.98 28.81
CA ILE A 508 -31.06 -11.25 30.27
C ILE A 508 -29.71 -11.18 30.99
N TYR A 509 -28.58 -11.25 30.28
CA TYR A 509 -27.28 -10.85 30.81
C TYR A 509 -26.63 -9.87 29.84
N VAL A 510 -26.84 -8.61 30.17
CA VAL A 510 -26.22 -7.46 29.56
C VAL A 510 -24.79 -7.40 30.11
N ASP A 511 -23.81 -8.00 29.42
CA ASP A 511 -22.43 -7.49 29.49
C ASP A 511 -22.25 -6.57 28.28
N THR A 512 -23.02 -5.49 28.26
CA THR A 512 -22.84 -4.44 27.28
C THR A 512 -21.64 -3.60 27.69
N ALA A 513 -20.87 -3.20 26.68
CA ALA A 513 -20.06 -1.99 26.79
C ALA A 513 -20.91 -0.72 27.07
N SER A 514 -22.25 -0.83 27.15
CA SER A 514 -23.18 0.22 27.59
C SER A 514 -23.54 0.17 29.08
N ASP A 515 -23.28 -0.96 29.77
CA ASP A 515 -23.41 -1.12 31.23
C ASP A 515 -22.04 -1.14 31.93
N LYS A 516 -20.96 -1.32 31.16
CA LYS A 516 -19.62 -0.92 31.60
C LYS A 516 -19.64 0.58 31.80
N GLU A 517 -19.59 0.98 33.05
CA GLU A 517 -19.44 2.37 33.42
C GLU A 517 -18.27 2.98 32.64
N ASP A 518 -18.46 4.17 32.08
CA ASP A 518 -17.40 4.90 31.39
C ASP A 518 -16.15 4.96 32.28
N LYS A 519 -14.97 4.66 31.72
CA LYS A 519 -13.72 4.55 32.50
C LYS A 519 -13.41 5.82 33.27
N THR A 520 -13.68 6.97 32.67
CA THR A 520 -13.40 8.28 33.27
C THR A 520 -14.43 8.61 34.34
N GLU A 521 -15.72 8.40 34.07
CA GLU A 521 -16.79 8.63 35.05
C GLU A 521 -16.73 7.64 36.22
N GLY A 522 -16.39 6.38 35.95
CA GLY A 522 -16.16 5.37 36.96
C GLY A 522 -14.95 5.64 37.82
N ALA A 523 -13.84 6.06 37.22
CA ALA A 523 -12.68 6.54 37.97
C ALA A 523 -13.03 7.71 38.89
N LYS A 524 -13.71 8.73 38.36
CA LYS A 524 -14.18 9.88 39.16
C LYS A 524 -15.09 9.44 40.30
N ARG A 525 -16.01 8.51 40.06
CA ARG A 525 -16.93 7.98 41.09
C ARG A 525 -16.16 7.29 42.21
N VAL A 526 -15.33 6.30 41.90
CA VAL A 526 -14.63 5.53 42.93
C VAL A 526 -13.59 6.36 43.68
N MET A 527 -12.92 7.31 43.01
CA MET A 527 -12.00 8.25 43.67
C MET A 527 -12.71 9.23 44.60
N LYS A 528 -13.91 9.72 44.23
CA LYS A 528 -14.74 10.53 45.14
C LYS A 528 -15.20 9.70 46.34
N ASN A 529 -15.61 8.45 46.11
CA ASN A 529 -16.04 7.56 47.18
C ASN A 529 -14.89 7.13 48.10
N PHE A 530 -13.65 7.03 47.58
CA PHE A 530 -12.43 6.93 48.38
C PHE A 530 -12.29 8.11 49.36
N ASN A 531 -12.48 9.34 48.88
CA ASN A 531 -12.38 10.52 49.75
C ASN A 531 -13.42 10.47 50.89
N VAL A 532 -14.61 9.95 50.63
CA VAL A 532 -15.67 9.79 51.66
C VAL A 532 -15.23 8.82 52.75
N ILE A 533 -14.75 7.62 52.39
CA ILE A 533 -14.33 6.62 53.40
C ILE A 533 -13.07 7.06 54.16
N MET A 534 -12.14 7.77 53.50
CA MET A 534 -10.99 8.37 54.17
C MET A 534 -11.39 9.47 55.16
N ALA A 535 -12.32 10.34 54.78
CA ALA A 535 -12.83 11.37 55.67
C ALA A 535 -13.58 10.78 56.88
N LEU A 536 -14.37 9.72 56.69
CA LEU A 536 -15.06 9.01 57.77
C LEU A 536 -14.07 8.34 58.71
N THR A 537 -13.12 7.55 58.19
CA THR A 537 -12.07 6.89 58.99
C THR A 537 -11.13 7.89 59.67
N GLY A 538 -11.06 9.13 59.19
CA GLY A 538 -10.36 10.25 59.81
C GLY A 538 -11.18 11.08 60.79
N ALA A 539 -12.43 10.69 61.09
CA ALA A 539 -13.36 11.44 61.94
C ALA A 539 -13.55 12.90 61.48
N SER A 540 -13.64 13.12 60.16
CA SER A 540 -13.81 14.45 59.59
C SER A 540 -15.11 15.11 60.06
N PRO A 541 -15.09 16.40 60.47
CA PRO A 541 -16.29 17.14 60.84
C PRO A 541 -17.32 17.27 59.72
N ALA A 542 -16.95 17.01 58.46
CA ALA A 542 -17.88 17.00 57.34
C ALA A 542 -18.92 15.87 57.43
N TYR A 543 -18.55 14.76 58.08
CA TYR A 543 -19.38 13.55 58.17
C TYR A 543 -19.59 13.06 59.61
N THR A 544 -19.08 13.78 60.59
CA THR A 544 -19.17 13.40 61.99
C THR A 544 -19.45 14.58 62.90
N ALA A 545 -20.09 14.31 64.03
CA ALA A 545 -20.33 15.29 65.08
C ALA A 545 -20.10 14.65 66.45
N ASP A 546 -19.49 15.40 67.36
CA ASP A 546 -19.41 15.00 68.76
C ASP A 546 -20.76 15.24 69.44
N ASP A 547 -21.40 14.18 69.91
CA ASP A 547 -22.64 14.23 70.68
C ASP A 547 -22.42 13.99 72.19
N GLY A 548 -21.16 13.81 72.60
CA GLY A 548 -20.74 13.58 73.98
C GLY A 548 -21.16 12.24 74.59
N LYS A 549 -21.71 11.30 73.79
CA LYS A 549 -22.29 10.06 74.32
C LYS A 549 -21.31 8.90 74.42
N VAL A 550 -20.25 8.92 73.60
CA VAL A 550 -19.28 7.83 73.51
C VAL A 550 -17.86 8.39 73.63
N ASN A 551 -17.22 8.15 74.78
CA ASN A 551 -15.90 8.71 75.06
C ASN A 551 -14.85 8.23 74.04
N GLY A 552 -14.17 9.17 73.39
CA GLY A 552 -13.14 8.89 72.38
C GLY A 552 -13.69 8.59 70.97
N TYR A 553 -15.00 8.74 70.76
CA TYR A 553 -15.65 8.52 69.46
C TYR A 553 -16.56 9.69 69.11
N VAL A 554 -16.72 9.95 67.81
CA VAL A 554 -17.69 10.91 67.28
C VAL A 554 -18.75 10.18 66.49
N LYS A 555 -19.98 10.70 66.52
CA LYS A 555 -21.12 10.11 65.82
C LYS A 555 -21.01 10.38 64.32
N VAL A 556 -21.21 9.36 63.49
CA VAL A 556 -21.36 9.53 62.05
C VAL A 556 -22.70 10.21 61.76
N THR A 557 -22.67 11.30 61.00
CA THR A 557 -23.86 12.12 60.68
C THR A 557 -24.33 11.95 59.24
N ASP A 558 -23.53 11.30 58.40
CA ASP A 558 -23.93 10.99 57.03
C ASP A 558 -25.00 9.90 57.02
N SER A 559 -26.17 10.23 56.47
CA SER A 559 -27.34 9.34 56.47
C SER A 559 -27.15 8.08 55.63
N ARG A 560 -26.12 8.01 54.78
CA ARG A 560 -25.77 6.79 54.01
C ARG A 560 -25.21 5.69 54.91
N PHE A 561 -24.70 6.04 56.10
CA PHE A 561 -23.99 5.12 56.99
C PHE A 561 -24.62 5.13 58.37
N THR A 562 -25.55 4.20 58.60
CA THR A 562 -26.24 4.03 59.88
C THR A 562 -25.71 2.84 60.68
N SER A 563 -24.99 1.94 60.01
CA SER A 563 -24.43 0.71 60.54
C SER A 563 -23.06 0.38 59.94
N ILE A 564 -22.32 -0.53 60.60
CA ILE A 564 -21.10 -1.15 60.08
C ILE A 564 -21.40 -1.94 58.80
N ALA A 565 -22.59 -2.55 58.70
CA ALA A 565 -23.01 -3.25 57.48
C ALA A 565 -23.08 -2.31 56.27
N ASP A 566 -23.55 -1.07 56.46
CA ASP A 566 -23.58 -0.05 55.40
C ASP A 566 -22.16 0.29 54.92
N LEU A 567 -21.19 0.37 55.85
CA LEU A 567 -19.79 0.61 55.51
C LEU A 567 -19.18 -0.54 54.70
N TYR A 568 -19.43 -1.80 55.08
CA TYR A 568 -18.95 -2.94 54.29
C TYR A 568 -19.60 -3.01 52.91
N ALA A 569 -20.90 -2.71 52.80
CA ALA A 569 -21.59 -2.66 51.53
C ALA A 569 -20.99 -1.57 50.62
N PHE A 570 -20.71 -0.39 51.18
CA PHE A 570 -20.06 0.70 50.48
C PHE A 570 -18.64 0.34 50.04
N VAL A 571 -17.87 -0.32 50.90
CA VAL A 571 -16.52 -0.77 50.54
C VAL A 571 -16.57 -1.81 49.43
N ALA A 572 -17.50 -2.77 49.50
CA ALA A 572 -17.67 -3.78 48.46
C ALA A 572 -18.10 -3.20 47.10
N ASP A 573 -18.88 -2.12 47.07
CA ASP A 573 -19.32 -1.46 45.82
C ASP A 573 -18.22 -0.57 45.19
N ASN A 574 -17.14 -0.24 45.91
CA ASN A 574 -16.12 0.73 45.45
C ASN A 574 -14.69 0.20 45.41
N PHE A 575 -14.40 -0.90 46.11
CA PHE A 575 -13.05 -1.45 46.24
C PHE A 575 -13.02 -2.95 45.98
N THR A 576 -11.91 -3.40 45.41
CA THR A 576 -11.56 -4.81 45.25
C THR A 576 -10.10 -5.04 45.68
N GLY A 577 -9.62 -6.27 45.62
CA GLY A 577 -8.23 -6.62 45.94
C GLY A 577 -7.71 -6.09 47.28
N GLU A 578 -6.47 -5.59 47.27
CA GLU A 578 -5.76 -5.12 48.46
C GLU A 578 -6.46 -3.93 49.14
N ALA A 579 -6.94 -2.96 48.36
CA ALA A 579 -7.61 -1.77 48.90
C ALA A 579 -8.85 -2.15 49.73
N LYS A 580 -9.63 -3.13 49.26
CA LYS A 580 -10.81 -3.64 49.98
C LYS A 580 -10.45 -4.22 51.35
N GLU A 581 -9.39 -5.02 51.41
CA GLU A 581 -8.92 -5.63 52.65
C GLU A 581 -8.45 -4.58 53.67
N VAL A 582 -7.75 -3.55 53.20
CA VAL A 582 -7.29 -2.43 54.04
C VAL A 582 -8.48 -1.68 54.66
N PHE A 583 -9.49 -1.32 53.86
CA PHE A 583 -10.65 -0.60 54.37
C PHE A 583 -11.51 -1.43 55.32
N ASN A 584 -11.67 -2.73 55.07
CA ASN A 584 -12.35 -3.62 56.02
C ASN A 584 -11.64 -3.61 57.38
N ARG A 585 -10.31 -3.66 57.40
CA ARG A 585 -9.52 -3.57 58.64
C ARG A 585 -9.72 -2.23 59.37
N TYR A 586 -9.85 -1.13 58.63
CA TYR A 586 -10.16 0.17 59.21
C TYR A 586 -11.57 0.24 59.80
N ILE A 587 -12.55 -0.39 59.14
CA ILE A 587 -13.92 -0.51 59.67
C ILE A 587 -13.87 -1.26 61.01
N ASP A 588 -13.22 -2.42 61.04
CA ASP A 588 -13.10 -3.27 62.23
C ASP A 588 -12.38 -2.57 63.40
N GLY A 589 -11.38 -1.75 63.07
CA GLY A 589 -10.52 -1.10 64.05
C GLY A 589 -11.07 0.21 64.60
N TYR A 590 -11.79 1.00 63.78
CA TYR A 590 -12.14 2.37 64.11
C TYR A 590 -13.63 2.62 64.33
N PHE A 591 -14.51 1.73 63.88
CA PHE A 591 -15.97 1.95 63.97
C PHE A 591 -16.62 1.04 65.00
N ILE A 592 -17.63 1.58 65.68
CA ILE A 592 -18.50 0.83 66.58
C ILE A 592 -19.96 1.26 66.40
N GLU A 593 -20.88 0.34 66.66
CA GLU A 593 -22.29 0.66 66.79
C GLU A 593 -22.66 0.75 68.27
N LYS A 594 -23.35 1.83 68.64
CA LYS A 594 -23.85 2.01 69.99
C LYS A 594 -25.16 2.76 69.98
N ASP A 595 -26.13 2.27 70.75
CA ASP A 595 -27.46 2.87 70.87
C ASP A 595 -28.15 3.13 69.52
N GLY A 596 -27.96 2.21 68.57
CA GLY A 596 -28.51 2.30 67.20
C GLY A 596 -27.90 3.42 66.35
N SER A 597 -26.74 3.94 66.72
CA SER A 597 -25.97 4.92 65.95
C SER A 597 -24.56 4.41 65.67
N LEU A 598 -24.02 4.79 64.52
CA LEU A 598 -22.66 4.49 64.11
C LEU A 598 -21.70 5.56 64.64
N TYR A 599 -20.59 5.11 65.22
CA TYR A 599 -19.55 5.95 65.80
C TYR A 599 -18.19 5.58 65.22
N VAL A 600 -17.32 6.57 65.03
CA VAL A 600 -15.92 6.38 64.61
C VAL A 600 -14.97 6.97 65.65
N GLN A 601 -13.85 6.29 65.86
CA GLN A 601 -12.84 6.71 66.83
C GLN A 601 -12.30 8.10 66.45
N PHE A 602 -12.30 9.03 67.40
CA PHE A 602 -11.81 10.38 67.20
C PHE A 602 -10.29 10.40 67.25
N ILE A 603 -9.66 10.23 66.09
CA ILE A 603 -8.22 10.36 65.89
C ILE A 603 -7.99 11.47 64.87
N PRO A 604 -7.64 12.70 65.29
CA PRO A 604 -7.35 13.77 64.36
C PRO A 604 -6.07 13.42 63.58
N ARG A 605 -6.22 13.11 62.29
CA ARG A 605 -5.13 12.85 61.36
C ARG A 605 -5.44 13.46 59.99
N SER A 606 -4.40 13.94 59.31
CA SER A 606 -4.48 14.22 57.87
C SER A 606 -4.67 12.90 57.12
N PHE A 607 -5.36 12.94 55.99
CA PHE A 607 -5.67 11.76 55.19
C PHE A 607 -5.53 12.08 53.70
N TYR A 608 -5.26 11.03 52.91
CA TYR A 608 -5.14 11.13 51.45
C TYR A 608 -6.47 11.52 50.78
N GLN A 609 -6.39 12.34 49.74
CA GLN A 609 -7.56 12.75 48.98
C GLN A 609 -7.26 12.88 47.47
N PHE A 610 -8.10 12.28 46.63
CA PHE A 610 -8.06 12.50 45.18
C PHE A 610 -8.76 13.82 44.81
N HIS A 611 -8.04 14.73 44.14
CA HIS A 611 -8.57 16.01 43.65
C HIS A 611 -9.20 15.91 42.25
N THR A 612 -10.29 15.16 42.17
CA THR A 612 -11.00 14.84 40.90
C THR A 612 -11.68 16.04 40.23
N GLU A 613 -11.82 17.18 40.91
CA GLU A 613 -12.43 18.41 40.39
C GLU A 613 -11.65 19.02 39.21
N ASN A 614 -10.37 18.69 39.06
CA ASN A 614 -9.52 19.13 37.96
C ASN A 614 -9.45 18.11 36.81
N GLY A 615 -10.29 17.06 36.87
CA GLY A 615 -10.26 15.94 35.94
C GLY A 615 -9.43 14.76 36.43
N VAL A 616 -9.53 13.66 35.68
CA VAL A 616 -8.83 12.40 35.94
C VAL A 616 -8.34 11.88 34.59
N THR A 617 -7.06 11.52 34.51
CA THR A 617 -6.43 10.91 33.33
C THR A 617 -6.43 9.38 33.47
N ILE A 618 -6.85 8.69 32.42
CA ILE A 618 -6.87 7.22 32.35
C ILE A 618 -5.65 6.73 31.56
N LYS A 619 -4.90 5.78 32.12
CA LYS A 619 -3.71 5.13 31.54
C LYS A 619 -3.88 3.63 31.47
N ASN A 620 -3.11 2.99 30.60
CA ASN A 620 -3.12 1.54 30.36
C ASN A 620 -4.55 0.98 30.23
N PRO A 621 -5.38 1.50 29.31
CA PRO A 621 -6.79 1.15 29.25
C PRO A 621 -7.00 -0.25 28.66
N ALA A 622 -6.75 -1.29 29.45
CA ALA A 622 -7.18 -2.65 29.11
C ALA A 622 -8.71 -2.78 29.22
N MET A 623 -9.26 -3.92 28.79
CA MET A 623 -10.71 -4.14 28.80
C MET A 623 -11.30 -4.06 30.22
N ASP A 624 -10.60 -4.65 31.20
CA ASP A 624 -11.10 -4.82 32.57
C ASP A 624 -10.16 -4.21 33.63
N TYR A 625 -9.13 -3.49 33.19
CA TYR A 625 -8.16 -2.81 34.05
C TYR A 625 -7.79 -1.45 33.46
N CYS A 626 -7.59 -0.46 34.31
CA CYS A 626 -6.97 0.80 33.92
C CYS A 626 -6.30 1.48 35.12
N THR A 627 -5.42 2.44 34.87
CA THR A 627 -4.84 3.29 35.91
C THR A 627 -5.47 4.68 35.82
N ALA A 628 -6.03 5.19 36.90
CA ALA A 628 -6.58 6.53 36.97
C ALA A 628 -5.68 7.43 37.82
N ILE A 629 -5.39 8.63 37.32
CA ILE A 629 -4.52 9.61 37.99
C ILE A 629 -5.32 10.92 38.11
N ALA A 630 -5.42 11.47 39.32
CA ALA A 630 -6.04 12.78 39.50
C ALA A 630 -5.16 13.86 38.85
N ASN A 631 -5.75 14.80 38.11
CA ASN A 631 -4.99 15.80 37.35
C ASN A 631 -4.32 16.87 38.25
N LYS A 632 -4.54 16.78 39.56
CA LYS A 632 -3.93 17.64 40.57
C LYS A 632 -3.85 16.87 41.90
N GLY A 633 -2.99 17.33 42.80
CA GLY A 633 -2.89 16.86 44.18
C GLY A 633 -2.78 17.99 45.18
N ASP A 634 -2.49 17.64 46.43
CA ASP A 634 -2.26 18.59 47.51
C ASP A 634 -0.77 18.70 47.89
N GLU A 635 -0.40 19.78 48.58
CA GLU A 635 0.99 20.05 49.00
C GLU A 635 1.53 19.05 50.03
N LEU A 636 0.66 18.28 50.69
CA LEU A 636 1.03 17.40 51.80
C LEU A 636 1.26 15.95 51.34
N PHE A 637 0.51 15.49 50.35
CA PHE A 637 0.47 14.11 49.89
C PHE A 637 0.71 13.94 48.39
N GLY A 638 0.86 15.04 47.65
CA GLY A 638 1.04 15.00 46.21
C GLY A 638 -0.22 14.52 45.49
N VAL A 639 -0.03 13.93 44.32
CA VAL A 639 -1.14 13.46 43.48
C VAL A 639 -1.51 12.03 43.84
N GLY A 640 -2.79 11.70 43.73
CA GLY A 640 -3.27 10.33 43.85
C GLY A 640 -3.30 9.59 42.50
N LYS A 641 -2.81 8.35 42.51
CA LYS A 641 -2.94 7.34 41.46
C LYS A 641 -3.73 6.14 42.00
N ALA A 642 -4.67 5.61 41.22
CA ALA A 642 -5.44 4.42 41.54
C ALA A 642 -5.36 3.39 40.41
N LEU A 643 -5.09 2.13 40.74
CA LEU A 643 -5.30 1.02 39.83
C LEU A 643 -6.75 0.57 39.94
N LEU A 644 -7.46 0.58 38.82
CA LEU A 644 -8.87 0.24 38.73
C LEU A 644 -9.05 -1.09 38.02
N LYS A 645 -10.02 -1.85 38.51
CA LYS A 645 -10.47 -3.11 37.94
C LYS A 645 -11.97 -3.08 37.73
N CYS A 646 -12.43 -3.52 36.56
CA CYS A 646 -13.84 -3.66 36.27
C CYS A 646 -14.33 -5.05 36.68
N GLU A 647 -15.30 -5.11 37.58
CA GLU A 647 -15.96 -6.35 38.00
C GLU A 647 -17.48 -6.15 37.85
N ASN A 648 -18.15 -7.06 37.13
CA ASN A 648 -19.59 -6.97 36.86
C ASN A 648 -20.03 -5.61 36.26
N GLY A 649 -19.24 -5.04 35.35
CA GLY A 649 -19.56 -3.77 34.67
C GLY A 649 -19.28 -2.49 35.48
N LYS A 650 -18.80 -2.59 36.73
CA LYS A 650 -18.44 -1.43 37.54
C LYS A 650 -16.95 -1.36 37.81
N TRP A 651 -16.40 -0.15 37.79
CA TRP A 651 -15.02 0.09 38.21
C TRP A 651 -14.89 0.08 39.73
N HIS A 652 -13.83 -0.56 40.22
CA HIS A 652 -13.43 -0.62 41.63
C HIS A 652 -11.96 -0.23 41.76
N ILE A 653 -11.57 0.41 42.87
CA ILE A 653 -10.15 0.61 43.20
C ILE A 653 -9.59 -0.70 43.74
N GLU A 654 -8.57 -1.23 43.08
CA GLU A 654 -7.82 -2.42 43.50
C GLU A 654 -6.64 -2.05 44.40
N SER A 655 -5.91 -1.00 44.02
CA SER A 655 -4.81 -0.42 44.79
C SER A 655 -4.68 1.09 44.53
N TYR A 656 -4.02 1.81 45.43
CA TYR A 656 -3.85 3.26 45.32
C TYR A 656 -2.50 3.71 45.89
N GLU A 657 -2.00 4.83 45.39
CA GLU A 657 -0.72 5.42 45.78
C GLU A 657 -0.84 6.95 45.74
N PHE A 658 -0.15 7.64 46.66
CA PHE A 658 -0.09 9.10 46.73
C PHE A 658 1.37 9.56 46.82
N GLY A 659 1.73 10.54 46.00
CA GLY A 659 3.07 11.13 46.00
C GLY A 659 3.27 12.15 44.88
N ASP A 660 4.49 12.65 44.76
CA ASP A 660 4.88 13.50 43.63
C ASP A 660 5.08 12.63 42.38
N PHE A 661 3.97 12.30 41.71
CA PHE A 661 3.98 11.67 40.38
C PHE A 661 4.30 12.68 39.26
N TYR A 662 4.29 13.98 39.59
CA TYR A 662 4.55 15.08 38.65
C TYR A 662 6.06 15.35 38.56
N GLY A 663 6.74 14.41 37.90
CA GLY A 663 7.96 14.69 37.15
C GLY A 663 7.73 14.85 35.64
N ALA A 664 6.52 14.57 35.15
CA ALA A 664 6.19 14.65 33.73
C ALA A 664 4.77 15.18 33.55
N GLU A 665 4.62 16.30 32.85
CA GLU A 665 3.42 16.47 32.04
C GLU A 665 3.41 15.25 31.11
N MET A 666 2.37 14.42 31.18
CA MET A 666 2.37 13.14 30.46
C MET A 666 1.95 13.40 29.03
N HIS A 667 2.96 13.73 28.23
CA HIS A 667 2.84 13.96 26.81
C HIS A 667 2.83 12.65 26.04
N ASP A 668 1.91 12.52 25.10
CA ASP A 668 1.84 11.39 24.18
C ASP A 668 2.30 11.80 22.77
N VAL A 669 2.89 10.87 22.00
CA VAL A 669 3.36 11.20 20.65
C VAL A 669 2.20 11.61 19.72
N SER A 670 0.97 11.16 19.99
CA SER A 670 -0.23 11.63 19.28
C SER A 670 -0.49 13.14 19.42
N GLU A 671 0.09 13.81 20.42
CA GLU A 671 -0.01 15.27 20.55
C GLU A 671 0.74 15.99 19.44
N ILE A 672 1.77 15.36 18.88
CA ILE A 672 2.57 15.89 17.78
C ILE A 672 2.49 15.04 16.51
N SER A 673 1.61 14.04 16.47
CA SER A 673 1.38 13.28 15.23
C SER A 673 0.71 14.16 14.19
N GLY A 674 1.03 13.90 12.92
CA GLY A 674 0.61 14.71 11.78
C GLY A 674 1.78 15.12 10.90
N THR A 675 1.44 15.92 9.89
CA THR A 675 2.39 16.50 8.95
C THR A 675 2.76 17.91 9.40
N TRP A 676 4.03 18.28 9.29
CA TRP A 676 4.56 19.55 9.75
C TRP A 676 5.53 20.12 8.72
N ASP A 677 5.40 21.41 8.43
CA ASP A 677 6.29 22.11 7.50
C ASP A 677 7.26 23.01 8.26
N GLU A 678 8.56 22.88 7.97
CA GLU A 678 9.56 23.78 8.52
C GLU A 678 9.43 25.17 7.88
N VAL A 679 9.33 26.19 8.72
CA VAL A 679 9.21 27.59 8.31
C VAL A 679 10.43 28.38 8.74
N ASP A 680 10.52 29.64 8.31
CA ASP A 680 11.64 30.56 8.63
C ASP A 680 13.02 30.10 8.12
N THR A 681 13.06 29.22 7.11
CA THR A 681 14.27 28.72 6.45
C THR A 681 14.20 28.83 4.92
N LEU A 682 15.36 28.91 4.25
CA LEU A 682 15.47 28.90 2.79
C LEU A 682 15.34 27.49 2.18
N TYR A 683 15.47 26.46 3.02
CA TYR A 683 15.42 25.05 2.61
C TYR A 683 14.44 24.31 3.53
N PRO A 684 13.13 24.56 3.40
CA PRO A 684 12.12 23.95 4.24
C PRO A 684 12.12 22.43 4.09
N ARG A 685 11.81 21.76 5.20
CA ARG A 685 11.71 20.31 5.32
C ARG A 685 10.32 19.96 5.82
N THR A 686 9.81 18.82 5.40
CA THR A 686 8.52 18.31 5.88
C THR A 686 8.76 17.17 6.86
N LEU A 687 8.22 17.30 8.06
CA LEU A 687 8.28 16.31 9.12
C LEU A 687 6.92 15.61 9.24
N ILE A 688 6.88 14.30 9.10
CA ILE A 688 5.66 13.50 9.25
C ILE A 688 5.86 12.60 10.48
N ILE A 689 5.04 12.77 11.50
CA ILE A 689 5.07 11.97 12.73
C ILE A 689 3.80 11.12 12.78
N ARG A 690 3.94 9.82 12.99
CA ARG A 690 2.82 8.88 13.11
C ARG A 690 2.45 8.63 14.57
N ASP A 691 1.23 8.18 14.81
CA ASP A 691 0.73 7.85 16.16
C ASP A 691 1.53 6.72 16.83
N ASP A 692 2.18 5.86 16.05
CA ASP A 692 3.06 4.79 16.55
C ASP A 692 4.45 5.28 16.99
N GLY A 693 4.72 6.58 16.84
CA GLY A 693 5.99 7.21 17.19
C GLY A 693 7.07 7.13 16.14
N SER A 694 6.81 6.55 14.95
CA SER A 694 7.73 6.67 13.81
C SER A 694 7.64 8.05 13.18
N PHE A 695 8.77 8.57 12.67
CA PHE A 695 8.77 9.81 11.88
C PHE A 695 9.58 9.68 10.59
N ASN A 696 9.19 10.49 9.61
CA ASN A 696 9.92 10.74 8.38
C ASN A 696 10.23 12.23 8.28
N LEU A 697 11.48 12.60 8.01
CA LEU A 697 11.87 13.97 7.68
C LEU A 697 12.30 14.04 6.21
N ILE A 698 11.64 14.89 5.43
CA ILE A 698 11.81 15.05 4.00
C ILE A 698 12.59 16.33 3.72
N PHE A 699 13.73 16.22 3.05
CA PHE A 699 14.55 17.35 2.64
C PHE A 699 14.11 17.85 1.26
N ILE A 700 14.36 19.14 0.98
CA ILE A 700 14.01 19.77 -0.31
C ILE A 700 14.67 19.13 -1.53
N ASP A 701 15.77 18.40 -1.34
CA ASP A 701 16.46 17.63 -2.38
C ASP A 701 16.00 16.17 -2.49
N GLY A 702 14.89 15.83 -1.83
CA GLY A 702 14.26 14.51 -1.87
C GLY A 702 14.90 13.48 -0.94
N ARG A 703 15.97 13.82 -0.22
CA ARG A 703 16.53 12.93 0.81
C ARG A 703 15.54 12.71 1.94
N LEU A 704 15.57 11.52 2.53
CA LEU A 704 14.72 11.10 3.63
C LEU A 704 15.58 10.72 4.83
N MET A 705 15.11 11.10 6.02
CA MET A 705 15.60 10.58 7.29
C MET A 705 14.45 9.89 8.00
N TYR A 706 14.69 8.66 8.44
CA TYR A 706 13.76 7.88 9.25
C TYR A 706 14.19 7.91 10.70
N GLY A 707 13.21 7.76 11.59
CA GLY A 707 13.51 7.70 13.00
C GLY A 707 12.31 7.41 13.87
N THR A 708 12.53 7.52 15.17
CA THR A 708 11.52 7.34 16.21
C THR A 708 11.48 8.55 17.13
N VAL A 709 10.28 8.93 17.53
CA VAL A 709 10.02 9.92 18.57
C VAL A 709 9.97 9.19 19.90
N LYS A 710 10.72 9.69 20.88
CA LYS A 710 10.64 9.24 22.27
C LYS A 710 10.24 10.42 23.14
N VAL A 711 9.27 10.17 24.02
CA VAL A 711 8.90 11.11 25.07
C VAL A 711 9.84 10.86 26.24
N GLU A 712 10.69 11.83 26.55
CA GLU A 712 11.73 11.68 27.57
C GLU A 712 11.75 12.87 28.53
N ASP A 713 11.89 12.59 29.82
CA ASP A 713 12.00 13.61 30.84
C ASP A 713 13.47 13.97 31.07
N ILE A 714 13.81 15.26 30.90
CA ILE A 714 15.13 15.80 31.15
C ILE A 714 15.15 16.47 32.53
N GLY A 715 15.97 15.96 33.43
CA GLY A 715 16.16 16.53 34.77
C GLY A 715 17.17 17.68 34.78
N TYR A 716 16.79 18.82 35.35
CA TYR A 716 17.66 19.98 35.53
C TYR A 716 18.33 20.01 36.92
N PRO A 717 19.49 20.67 37.07
CA PRO A 717 20.24 20.70 38.35
C PRO A 717 19.49 21.34 39.53
N ASN A 718 18.42 22.11 39.27
CA ASN A 718 17.54 22.71 40.26
C ASN A 718 16.46 21.72 40.79
N GLY A 719 16.44 20.49 40.29
CA GLY A 719 15.45 19.47 40.63
C GLY A 719 14.15 19.55 39.83
N SER A 720 14.01 20.48 38.87
CA SER A 720 12.86 20.47 37.95
C SER A 720 13.08 19.47 36.82
N MET A 721 12.01 18.81 36.38
CA MET A 721 12.01 17.93 35.19
C MET A 721 11.20 18.61 34.09
N GLN A 722 11.59 18.41 32.83
CA GLN A 722 10.86 18.90 31.66
C GLN A 722 10.79 17.79 30.62
N THR A 723 9.61 17.60 30.06
CA THR A 723 9.35 16.56 29.07
C THR A 723 9.68 17.07 27.67
N TRP A 724 10.32 16.22 26.87
CA TRP A 724 10.72 16.52 25.49
C TRP A 724 10.27 15.41 24.55
N PHE A 725 9.85 15.80 23.34
CA PHE A 725 9.69 14.91 22.20
C PHE A 725 11.01 14.84 21.46
N ASN A 726 11.82 13.81 21.74
CA ASN A 726 13.13 13.64 21.16
C ASN A 726 13.07 12.71 19.95
N LEU A 727 13.57 13.19 18.82
CA LEU A 727 13.66 12.46 17.57
C LEU A 727 15.02 11.80 17.48
N TYR A 728 15.01 10.48 17.30
CA TYR A 728 16.18 9.65 17.10
C TYR A 728 16.16 9.09 15.70
N ASP A 729 17.29 9.10 14.99
CA ASP A 729 17.38 8.53 13.65
C ASP A 729 17.31 6.97 13.65
N GLU A 730 17.43 6.37 12.46
CA GLU A 730 17.42 4.91 12.25
C GLU A 730 18.53 4.17 13.01
N ASN A 731 19.62 4.84 13.37
CA ASN A 731 20.72 4.28 14.16
C ASN A 731 20.53 4.52 15.66
N ASN A 732 19.37 5.07 16.05
CA ASN A 732 19.05 5.47 17.41
C ASN A 732 20.00 6.56 17.95
N GLU A 733 20.58 7.39 17.07
CA GLU A 733 21.32 8.60 17.42
C GLU A 733 20.35 9.78 17.56
N PHE A 734 20.58 10.62 18.58
CA PHE A 734 19.74 11.79 18.82
C PHE A 734 19.89 12.81 17.68
N TYR A 735 18.76 13.16 17.05
CA TYR A 735 18.72 14.11 15.95
C TYR A 735 18.30 15.51 16.43
N THR A 736 17.10 15.64 16.99
CA THR A 736 16.58 16.92 17.53
C THR A 736 15.51 16.65 18.59
N GLY A 737 15.08 17.69 19.31
CA GLY A 737 14.04 17.56 20.31
C GLY A 737 13.17 18.82 20.41
N PHE A 738 11.90 18.61 20.71
CA PHE A 738 10.91 19.66 20.93
C PHE A 738 10.45 19.65 22.38
N GLU A 739 10.38 20.82 23.01
CA GLU A 739 9.81 20.92 24.36
C GLU A 739 8.34 20.54 24.31
N ALA A 740 7.94 19.61 25.17
CA ALA A 740 6.54 19.27 25.30
C ALA A 740 5.89 20.35 26.17
N THR A 741 4.91 21.07 25.60
CA THR A 741 4.22 22.18 26.25
C THR A 741 2.76 21.86 26.47
N SER A 742 2.15 22.43 27.49
CA SER A 742 0.75 22.17 27.88
C SER A 742 -0.32 22.70 26.90
N GLN A 743 0.02 23.07 25.66
CA GLN A 743 -0.90 23.69 24.70
C GLN A 743 -1.40 22.65 23.67
N THR A 744 -2.61 22.13 23.86
CA THR A 744 -3.27 21.27 22.86
C THR A 744 -4.42 22.00 22.16
N PRO A 745 -4.52 21.95 20.81
CA PRO A 745 -3.59 21.29 19.89
C PRO A 745 -2.28 22.08 19.72
N LEU A 746 -1.16 21.36 19.65
CA LEU A 746 0.14 21.95 19.31
C LEU A 746 0.12 22.28 17.81
N ASN A 747 0.23 23.56 17.46
CA ASN A 747 0.27 24.00 16.05
C ASN A 747 1.67 24.43 15.61
N ASP A 748 2.59 24.63 16.55
CA ASP A 748 3.98 25.03 16.30
C ASP A 748 4.92 24.18 17.17
N LEU A 749 6.04 23.75 16.58
CA LEU A 749 7.11 23.03 17.27
C LEU A 749 8.43 23.79 17.08
N TYR A 750 9.12 24.05 18.19
CA TYR A 750 10.40 24.74 18.20
C TYR A 750 11.47 23.84 18.82
N THR A 751 12.65 23.79 18.22
CA THR A 751 13.77 23.02 18.77
C THR A 751 14.58 23.82 19.78
N GLY A 752 14.90 23.19 20.92
CA GLY A 752 15.87 23.71 21.89
C GLY A 752 15.51 25.05 22.55
N GLN A 753 16.41 25.57 23.39
CA GLN A 753 16.27 26.91 24.03
C GLN A 753 16.55 28.07 23.07
N ASP A 754 17.08 27.82 21.87
CA ASP A 754 17.45 28.83 20.88
C ASP A 754 16.45 28.97 19.72
N GLY A 755 15.44 28.11 19.62
CA GLY A 755 14.37 28.18 18.61
C GLY A 755 14.86 28.01 17.18
N SER A 756 15.96 27.26 16.98
CA SER A 756 16.69 27.20 15.72
C SER A 756 15.97 26.50 14.56
N GLN A 757 15.05 25.58 14.84
CA GLN A 757 14.15 24.96 13.86
C GLN A 757 12.71 25.19 14.32
N HIS A 758 11.85 25.55 13.37
CA HIS A 758 10.46 25.90 13.61
C HIS A 758 9.58 25.15 12.61
N PHE A 759 8.70 24.29 13.12
CA PHE A 759 7.77 23.49 12.32
C PHE A 759 6.34 23.89 12.64
N VAL A 760 5.53 24.13 11.61
CA VAL A 760 4.10 24.48 11.74
C VAL A 760 3.26 23.30 11.26
N ARG A 761 2.20 22.96 12.01
CA ARG A 761 1.33 21.82 11.68
C ARG A 761 0.61 22.08 10.36
N TYR A 762 0.74 21.14 9.43
CA TYR A 762 -0.06 21.08 8.22
C TYR A 762 -1.46 20.59 8.57
N ILE A 763 -2.43 21.50 8.54
CA ILE A 763 -3.85 21.20 8.72
C ILE A 763 -4.48 21.31 7.33
N GLU A 764 -4.97 20.20 6.78
CA GLU A 764 -5.89 20.22 5.64
C GLU A 764 -7.17 20.93 6.11
N PRO A 765 -7.53 22.10 5.57
CA PRO A 765 -8.64 22.86 6.15
C PRO A 765 -9.98 22.23 5.76
N GLU A 766 -10.87 22.00 6.73
CA GLU A 766 -12.28 21.68 6.47
C GLU A 766 -12.96 22.90 5.85
N TYR A 767 -12.96 22.99 4.52
CA TYR A 767 -13.68 24.03 3.81
C TYR A 767 -15.13 23.63 3.51
N LYS A 768 -16.03 24.61 3.47
CA LYS A 768 -17.45 24.41 3.13
C LYS A 768 -17.63 23.70 1.78
N TYR A 769 -16.75 23.96 0.82
CA TYR A 769 -16.72 23.27 -0.46
C TYR A 769 -15.37 22.56 -0.62
N SER A 770 -15.42 21.28 -0.96
CA SER A 770 -14.24 20.52 -1.37
C SER A 770 -13.63 21.07 -2.66
N THR A 771 -12.36 20.78 -2.92
CA THR A 771 -11.67 21.13 -4.16
C THR A 771 -12.42 20.61 -5.39
N ASP A 772 -12.97 19.39 -5.32
CA ASP A 772 -13.75 18.79 -6.39
C ASP A 772 -15.06 19.53 -6.68
N GLU A 773 -15.74 20.01 -5.63
CA GLU A 773 -16.94 20.82 -5.77
C GLU A 773 -16.62 22.19 -6.39
N LEU A 774 -15.53 22.82 -5.96
CA LEU A 774 -15.07 24.10 -6.51
C LEU A 774 -14.67 23.97 -7.98
N GLN A 775 -13.97 22.90 -8.36
CA GLN A 775 -13.62 22.63 -9.76
C GLN A 775 -14.86 22.50 -10.65
N LYS A 776 -15.85 21.70 -10.22
CA LYS A 776 -17.11 21.52 -10.96
C LYS A 776 -17.91 22.83 -11.08
N MET A 777 -18.00 23.59 -10.00
CA MET A 777 -18.70 24.88 -10.01
C MET A 777 -17.97 25.92 -10.88
N ALA A 778 -16.64 25.96 -10.81
CA ALA A 778 -15.82 26.88 -11.59
C ALA A 778 -15.87 26.58 -13.09
N ALA A 779 -15.77 25.31 -13.49
CA ALA A 779 -15.88 24.92 -14.90
C ALA A 779 -17.23 25.31 -15.50
N LYS A 780 -18.31 25.11 -14.73
CA LYS A 780 -19.67 25.47 -15.14
C LYS A 780 -19.85 27.00 -15.24
N ASP A 781 -19.43 27.76 -14.22
CA ASP A 781 -19.50 29.23 -14.25
C ASP A 781 -18.68 29.81 -15.41
N TYR A 782 -17.50 29.24 -15.69
CA TYR A 782 -16.65 29.63 -16.80
C TYR A 782 -17.31 29.39 -18.15
N GLU A 783 -17.90 28.19 -18.35
CA GLU A 783 -18.66 27.86 -19.57
C GLU A 783 -19.86 28.80 -19.76
N GLU A 784 -20.63 29.08 -18.70
CA GLU A 784 -21.80 29.97 -18.76
C GLU A 784 -21.41 31.43 -19.09
N LYS A 785 -20.28 31.93 -18.57
CA LYS A 785 -19.83 33.32 -18.78
C LYS A 785 -19.11 33.54 -20.10
N THR A 786 -18.32 32.57 -20.55
CA THR A 786 -17.42 32.73 -21.69
C THR A 786 -17.87 31.96 -22.94
N GLY A 787 -18.71 30.94 -22.78
CA GLY A 787 -19.08 30.00 -23.84
C GLY A 787 -18.00 28.97 -24.17
N ILE A 788 -16.93 28.89 -23.38
CA ILE A 788 -15.82 27.95 -23.56
C ILE A 788 -15.90 26.90 -22.46
N ARG A 789 -16.00 25.62 -22.85
CA ARG A 789 -15.99 24.48 -21.93
C ARG A 789 -14.55 23.98 -21.72
N PRO A 790 -14.00 24.02 -20.50
CA PRO A 790 -12.71 23.39 -20.19
C PRO A 790 -12.75 21.89 -20.50
N ALA A 791 -11.66 21.33 -21.02
CA ALA A 791 -11.55 19.88 -21.23
C ALA A 791 -11.32 19.17 -19.88
N GLU A 792 -10.44 19.75 -19.06
CA GLU A 792 -10.15 19.32 -17.69
C GLU A 792 -10.00 20.52 -16.76
N THR A 793 -10.03 20.23 -15.45
CA THR A 793 -9.70 21.17 -14.39
C THR A 793 -8.82 20.51 -13.37
N HIS A 794 -7.89 21.28 -12.80
CA HIS A 794 -7.10 20.87 -11.64
C HIS A 794 -7.08 22.01 -10.63
N SER A 795 -6.79 21.72 -9.37
CA SER A 795 -6.80 22.74 -8.31
C SER A 795 -5.57 22.69 -7.42
N MET A 796 -5.20 23.86 -6.91
CA MET A 796 -4.13 24.02 -5.92
C MET A 796 -4.64 24.88 -4.76
N THR A 797 -4.35 24.47 -3.52
CA THR A 797 -4.60 25.30 -2.33
C THR A 797 -3.41 26.23 -2.12
N ASN A 798 -3.66 27.55 -2.10
CA ASN A 798 -2.64 28.57 -1.95
C ASN A 798 -2.29 28.81 -0.46
N VAL A 799 -1.13 29.42 -0.23
CA VAL A 799 -0.75 29.97 1.08
C VAL A 799 -1.78 31.01 1.51
N GLY A 800 -2.47 30.76 2.63
CA GLY A 800 -3.59 31.58 3.12
C GLY A 800 -4.98 30.99 2.85
N GLY A 801 -5.06 29.81 2.23
CA GLY A 801 -6.26 28.97 2.21
C GLY A 801 -7.23 29.18 1.05
N SER A 802 -6.95 30.10 0.11
CA SER A 802 -7.73 30.17 -1.13
C SER A 802 -7.41 29.00 -2.06
N VAL A 803 -8.36 28.59 -2.89
CA VAL A 803 -8.17 27.53 -3.90
C VAL A 803 -8.10 28.15 -5.29
N THR A 804 -7.05 27.84 -6.04
CA THR A 804 -6.94 28.16 -7.46
C THR A 804 -7.40 26.97 -8.28
N VAL A 805 -8.44 27.14 -9.09
CA VAL A 805 -8.90 26.18 -10.10
C VAL A 805 -8.37 26.60 -11.46
N VAL A 806 -7.56 25.76 -12.09
CA VAL A 806 -6.97 25.99 -13.42
C VAL A 806 -7.80 25.26 -14.48
N PHE A 807 -7.98 25.89 -15.64
CA PHE A 807 -8.73 25.34 -16.77
C PHE A 807 -7.79 24.96 -17.90
N THR A 808 -7.92 23.72 -18.37
CA THR A 808 -7.03 23.15 -19.39
C THR A 808 -7.80 22.84 -20.67
N ASP A 809 -7.16 23.07 -21.81
CA ASP A 809 -7.73 22.78 -23.12
C ASP A 809 -7.57 21.29 -23.49
N LYS A 810 -8.09 20.90 -24.66
CA LYS A 810 -8.04 19.50 -25.16
C LYS A 810 -6.64 18.97 -25.46
N ASN A 811 -5.61 19.84 -25.47
CA ASN A 811 -4.21 19.47 -25.72
C ASN A 811 -3.41 19.41 -24.41
N GLY A 812 -4.04 19.64 -23.25
CA GLY A 812 -3.35 19.70 -21.97
C GLY A 812 -2.71 21.05 -21.65
N GLU A 813 -3.02 22.13 -22.39
CA GLU A 813 -2.48 23.46 -22.12
C GLU A 813 -3.42 24.29 -21.23
N ASP A 814 -2.88 24.90 -20.16
CA ASP A 814 -3.60 25.79 -19.26
C ASP A 814 -3.89 27.14 -19.93
N PHE A 815 -5.15 27.57 -19.92
CA PHE A 815 -5.54 28.80 -20.62
C PHE A 815 -6.17 29.88 -19.71
N ASP A 816 -6.66 29.52 -18.52
CA ASP A 816 -7.16 30.48 -17.52
C ASP A 816 -7.28 29.82 -16.13
N ALA A 817 -7.60 30.61 -15.10
CA ALA A 817 -7.82 30.10 -13.74
C ALA A 817 -8.75 30.99 -12.92
N TYR A 818 -9.41 30.41 -11.90
CA TYR A 818 -10.14 31.13 -10.86
C TYR A 818 -9.44 30.94 -9.52
N THR A 819 -9.23 32.01 -8.76
CA THR A 819 -8.79 31.93 -7.36
C THR A 819 -9.96 32.29 -6.46
N VAL A 820 -10.46 31.32 -5.70
CA VAL A 820 -11.69 31.42 -4.90
C VAL A 820 -11.45 31.08 -3.44
N ASP A 821 -12.18 31.74 -2.55
CA ASP A 821 -12.30 31.35 -1.15
C ASP A 821 -13.18 30.08 -1.07
N PRO A 822 -12.66 28.98 -0.52
CA PRO A 822 -13.34 27.68 -0.53
C PRO A 822 -14.52 27.57 0.46
N ASP A 823 -14.71 28.53 1.38
CA ASP A 823 -15.90 28.58 2.24
C ASP A 823 -17.06 29.35 1.61
N THR A 824 -16.74 30.34 0.80
CA THR A 824 -17.73 31.28 0.23
C THR A 824 -17.98 31.06 -1.26
N GLY A 825 -17.03 30.47 -1.98
CA GLY A 825 -17.04 30.36 -3.44
C GLY A 825 -16.83 31.70 -4.15
N ILE A 826 -16.38 32.72 -3.45
CA ILE A 826 -16.14 34.08 -3.97
C ILE A 826 -14.66 34.25 -4.27
N GLY A 827 -14.34 34.85 -5.41
CA GLY A 827 -12.96 34.99 -5.84
C GLY A 827 -12.78 35.92 -7.02
N GLU A 828 -11.67 35.73 -7.71
CA GLU A 828 -11.31 36.51 -8.89
C GLU A 828 -10.79 35.60 -10.01
N LYS A 829 -11.02 36.03 -11.25
CA LYS A 829 -10.49 35.39 -12.44
C LYS A 829 -9.05 35.82 -12.67
N PHE A 830 -8.15 34.86 -12.89
CA PHE A 830 -6.73 35.10 -13.03
C PHE A 830 -6.39 35.98 -14.23
N SER A 831 -7.04 35.78 -15.39
CA SER A 831 -6.71 36.51 -16.62
C SER A 831 -6.95 38.03 -16.55
N ASP A 832 -7.96 38.47 -15.80
CA ASP A 832 -8.47 39.86 -15.88
C ASP A 832 -8.92 40.46 -14.55
N GLY A 833 -8.81 39.72 -13.43
CA GLY A 833 -9.22 40.16 -12.10
C GLY A 833 -10.73 40.37 -11.94
N SER A 834 -11.55 39.88 -12.88
CA SER A 834 -13.00 39.99 -12.77
C SER A 834 -13.53 39.13 -11.62
N ALA A 835 -14.57 39.63 -10.93
CA ALA A 835 -15.12 38.94 -9.77
C ALA A 835 -15.79 37.61 -10.16
N VAL A 836 -15.47 36.57 -9.41
CA VAL A 836 -16.03 35.22 -9.49
C VAL A 836 -16.93 34.99 -8.28
N ASN A 837 -18.08 34.37 -8.51
CA ASN A 837 -19.00 33.96 -7.45
C ASN A 837 -19.68 32.68 -7.91
N LEU A 838 -19.22 31.55 -7.37
CA LEU A 838 -19.69 30.24 -7.75
C LEU A 838 -21.11 29.99 -7.20
N PRO A 839 -22.03 29.43 -8.01
CA PRO A 839 -23.43 29.31 -7.63
C PRO A 839 -23.62 28.45 -6.37
N GLN A 840 -24.07 29.08 -5.28
CA GLN A 840 -24.39 28.39 -4.04
C GLN A 840 -25.57 27.43 -4.27
N THR A 841 -25.33 26.13 -4.12
CA THR A 841 -26.35 25.09 -4.26
C THR A 841 -27.44 25.28 -3.20
N GLY A 842 -28.68 25.50 -3.67
CA GLY A 842 -29.90 25.45 -2.86
C GLY A 842 -30.29 26.73 -2.11
N ASN A 843 -31.36 27.38 -2.58
CA ASN A 843 -32.22 28.33 -1.84
C ASN A 843 -31.91 29.85 -1.79
N ASN A 844 -31.47 30.48 -2.89
CA ASN A 844 -31.50 31.96 -2.99
C ASN A 844 -32.20 32.56 -4.23
N SER A 845 -33.04 31.81 -4.94
CA SER A 845 -33.85 32.38 -6.03
C SER A 845 -34.87 33.44 -5.57
N LEU A 846 -35.20 33.51 -4.27
CA LEU A 846 -36.05 34.56 -3.68
C LEU A 846 -35.27 35.72 -3.03
N ALA A 847 -34.00 35.54 -2.66
CA ALA A 847 -33.17 36.63 -2.14
C ALA A 847 -32.65 37.54 -3.27
N MET A 848 -32.42 36.98 -4.47
CA MET A 848 -31.97 37.75 -5.64
C MET A 848 -33.07 38.67 -6.20
N ALA A 849 -34.36 38.28 -6.09
CA ALA A 849 -35.49 39.12 -6.47
C ALA A 849 -35.68 40.32 -5.51
N GLY A 850 -35.40 40.14 -4.22
CA GLY A 850 -35.45 41.23 -3.22
C GLY A 850 -34.30 42.22 -3.35
N ALA A 851 -33.09 41.75 -3.65
CA ALA A 851 -31.91 42.60 -3.82
C ALA A 851 -31.96 43.44 -5.12
N LEU A 852 -32.52 42.91 -6.23
CA LEU A 852 -32.65 43.65 -7.49
C LEU A 852 -33.64 44.83 -7.39
N ALA A 853 -34.71 44.68 -6.59
CA ALA A 853 -35.67 45.76 -6.35
C ALA A 853 -35.10 46.84 -5.40
N GLY A 854 -34.25 46.46 -4.44
CA GLY A 854 -33.56 47.40 -3.55
C GLY A 854 -32.43 48.19 -4.22
N ALA A 855 -31.64 47.56 -5.10
CA ALA A 855 -30.53 48.19 -5.80
C ALA A 855 -30.98 49.19 -6.90
N SER A 856 -32.17 48.96 -7.48
CA SER A 856 -32.76 49.88 -8.48
C SER A 856 -33.29 51.18 -7.83
N ALA A 857 -33.69 51.14 -6.56
CA ALA A 857 -34.15 52.33 -5.84
C ALA A 857 -32.99 53.25 -5.39
N LEU A 858 -31.80 52.69 -5.15
CA LEU A 858 -30.62 53.44 -4.70
C LEU A 858 -29.80 54.06 -5.83
N THR A 859 -29.85 53.49 -7.05
CA THR A 859 -29.22 54.07 -8.24
C THR A 859 -29.94 55.31 -8.77
N LEU A 860 -31.24 55.47 -8.52
CA LEU A 860 -32.01 56.66 -8.92
C LEU A 860 -31.85 57.86 -7.97
N LEU A 861 -31.42 57.65 -6.72
CA LEU A 861 -31.13 58.75 -5.78
C LEU A 861 -29.67 59.23 -5.84
N GLY A 862 -28.74 58.41 -6.32
CA GLY A 862 -27.30 58.72 -6.40
C GLY A 862 -26.87 59.66 -7.54
N VAL A 863 -27.68 59.82 -8.59
CA VAL A 863 -27.30 60.63 -9.77
C VAL A 863 -27.62 62.14 -9.60
N GLY A 864 -28.34 62.54 -8.54
CA GLY A 864 -28.67 63.94 -8.29
C GLY A 864 -27.60 64.77 -7.56
N ALA A 865 -26.60 64.14 -6.94
CA ALA A 865 -25.73 64.82 -5.96
C ALA A 865 -24.28 65.10 -6.40
N VAL A 866 -23.79 64.55 -7.52
CA VAL A 866 -22.34 64.57 -7.88
C VAL A 866 -22.03 65.33 -9.19
N ILE A 867 -22.79 66.38 -9.52
CA ILE A 867 -22.41 67.35 -10.58
C ILE A 867 -21.91 68.69 -10.01
N LYS A 868 -21.77 68.85 -8.68
CA LYS A 868 -21.44 70.17 -8.09
C LYS A 868 -20.15 70.35 -7.30
N SER A 869 -19.21 69.40 -7.26
CA SER A 869 -17.94 69.68 -6.56
C SER A 869 -16.74 68.97 -7.18
N GLY A 870 -16.10 69.67 -8.12
CA GLY A 870 -14.86 69.24 -8.75
C GLY A 870 -14.20 70.32 -9.63
N LYS A 871 -14.41 71.60 -9.33
CA LYS A 871 -13.56 72.70 -9.83
C LYS A 871 -12.84 73.26 -8.61
N LEU A 872 -11.53 73.02 -8.54
CA LEU A 872 -10.48 74.02 -8.30
C LEU A 872 -9.23 73.32 -7.74
N ARG A 873 -8.25 73.16 -8.63
CA ARG A 873 -6.84 73.05 -8.28
C ARG A 873 -6.23 74.45 -8.33
N LYS A 874 -5.26 74.67 -7.44
CA LYS A 874 -4.18 75.69 -7.40
C LYS A 874 -4.42 76.99 -6.63
N LYS A 875 -3.58 77.08 -5.57
CA LYS A 875 -2.52 78.07 -5.27
C LYS A 875 -2.86 79.27 -4.38
N GLU A 876 -1.90 79.48 -3.46
CA GLU A 876 -1.46 80.75 -2.84
C GLU A 876 -2.48 81.29 -1.79
N ASP A 877 -2.13 81.58 -0.53
CA ASP A 877 -0.92 82.13 0.08
C ASP A 877 -0.75 81.73 1.58
N GLU A 878 0.45 82.04 2.07
CA GLU A 878 0.96 82.20 3.45
C GLU A 878 -0.07 82.44 4.58
N GLU A 879 -0.05 81.63 5.65
CA GLU A 879 0.58 81.87 6.97
C GLU A 879 0.47 80.63 7.86
#